data_AF-A0A5M9J8Q9-F1
#
_entry.id   AF-A0A5M9J8Q9-F1
#
_cell.length_a   1.000
_cell.length_b   1.000
_cell.length_c   1.000
_cell.angle_alpha   90.00
_cell.angle_beta   90.00
_cell.angle_gamma   90.00
#
_symmetry.space_group_name_H-M   'P 1'
#
loop_
_entity.id
_entity.type
_entity.pdbx_description
1 polymer ?
#
loop_
_entity_poly.entity_id
_entity_poly.type
_entity_poly.pdbx_seq_one_letter_code
_entity_poly.pdbx_strand_id
1 'polypeptide(L)'
;MRLSSLFCGMIAISSYAIREVSCQDFALHGYYTEPNTGITFYTSNEVNGTIVGDGELSWVSQGGYTFGMALPPSALTTDSYDYLGLIIGSLPNGTGWSGVVHGQQLSASMPGHLLLIAWPYNGQIITSFRYGSYATPINYGGSASVTQLYSSVNSTHWVLVYKCTNCFKFDDPSETAYNVSTSAGGFEYGWAQNIGAPENPSDPANAVIYQHNNGMGEFSINVASATHSSYSQWATRTATITATTGTATATATYSTSPIPTSTSYDYIVVGGGAGGVPMADKLAQSGKSVLLIEKGVASSARWGGTIRPESGWLSGTNLTWFDVPGECNRIWHGGTVGVACDDIDQMAGCVLGGGTAVNAGLWWNPDPSDWDYNFPPGWQSKDVAAATSRVFSTIPGTDHPSMDGKLYLQSGYNIVAGGLKNAGWTNVTANSVPAQKNRTFAYTPYMYINGERGGPLATYLVDANKRSNFHMWLNTSVKRIIRDGGHATGLLVEATNNGGRQGVVNLTAVTGRVIISAGAFGTPKLLFRSGIGPTDQLNVVLSSTDGPTMINSSYWYNLPVGYNLDDHLNTDAQISHPNISYYDWVAAWNSPITADATSYLTKRTGPLAQAAPDIGPMFWEQITPGDGIPRAIQWTARVEGDIPTAMTLSSYLGRGQVGPRGRTTISKGLTMSVSTMPWGNTYDLAAIATAIDHLVAALSTVKNLTFIYPPPGTTGAQYLASIPLSYANIGSRRANHWLGTAKLGTDSGLLGGTSVVDLNTLVYGTDNIHVVDASIFPGMPSTNPSSLIVIAAEHASQKILALPALKALPQYAQCGGLYFNFTSGGACAAPYRCVVGNSLVIPYSPSHIHLNQPHTCTPPSHSFTNNQTPRIPNHLGCKDSNPTNPRRESATPYHPSNKQALNIQPRLQPINFSNFKFQVSSLHSLTHSLTLSLSFLLAPFTLLPSHTHIIQISKFPISKSCLYSRGFVLPLARGEGRDGKESMNAISWRRGEERRGEKRRGEERRERRVRNQKRVELSRWRLGFSLGFSLGGAGCGLLDGFFELVWRI
;
A
#
# COMPACT_ATOMS: atom_id res chain seq x y z
N MET A 1 -20.27 61.25 -40.86
CA MET A 1 -19.93 60.33 -39.74
C MET A 1 -20.00 58.85 -40.15
N ARG A 2 -19.28 58.42 -41.21
CA ARG A 2 -19.17 56.97 -41.57
C ARG A 2 -17.77 56.52 -42.04
N LEU A 3 -16.74 57.37 -41.91
CA LEU A 3 -15.34 56.98 -42.15
C LEU A 3 -14.55 56.77 -40.84
N SER A 4 -14.82 57.56 -39.80
CA SER A 4 -14.05 57.53 -38.54
C SER A 4 -14.10 56.16 -37.84
N SER A 5 -15.25 55.49 -37.84
CA SER A 5 -15.40 54.15 -37.24
C SER A 5 -14.67 53.05 -38.03
N LEU A 6 -14.62 53.12 -39.38
CA LEU A 6 -13.79 52.20 -40.17
C LEU A 6 -12.29 52.49 -39.97
N PHE A 7 -11.90 53.76 -39.85
CA PHE A 7 -10.50 54.12 -39.65
C PHE A 7 -9.99 53.65 -38.28
N CYS A 8 -10.78 53.81 -37.21
CA CYS A 8 -10.47 53.23 -35.91
C CYS A 8 -10.47 51.69 -35.95
N GLY A 9 -11.38 51.05 -36.70
CA GLY A 9 -11.40 49.60 -36.89
C GLY A 9 -10.14 49.06 -37.58
N MET A 10 -9.72 49.68 -38.68
CA MET A 10 -8.49 49.27 -39.39
C MET A 10 -7.22 49.61 -38.61
N ILE A 11 -7.19 50.70 -37.83
CA ILE A 11 -6.07 50.99 -36.91
C ILE A 11 -6.04 49.99 -35.74
N ALA A 12 -7.19 49.56 -35.21
CA ALA A 12 -7.24 48.53 -34.18
C ALA A 12 -6.76 47.17 -34.70
N ILE A 13 -7.23 46.74 -35.88
CA ILE A 13 -6.80 45.49 -36.50
C ILE A 13 -5.32 45.54 -36.91
N SER A 14 -4.82 46.67 -37.43
CA SER A 14 -3.40 46.79 -37.75
C SER A 14 -2.52 46.90 -36.50
N SER A 15 -2.96 47.56 -35.42
CA SER A 15 -2.19 47.57 -34.16
C SER A 15 -2.29 46.27 -33.35
N TYR A 16 -3.24 45.39 -33.65
CA TYR A 16 -3.22 43.99 -33.23
C TYR A 16 -2.22 43.19 -34.08
N ALA A 17 -2.34 43.23 -35.41
CA ALA A 17 -1.44 42.51 -36.32
C ALA A 17 0.04 42.98 -36.27
N ILE A 18 0.31 44.24 -35.92
CA ILE A 18 1.67 44.77 -35.72
C ILE A 18 2.28 44.32 -34.38
N ARG A 19 1.47 43.93 -33.38
CA ARG A 19 1.96 43.25 -32.17
C ARG A 19 2.34 41.79 -32.45
N GLU A 20 1.63 41.12 -33.36
CA GLU A 20 1.89 39.71 -33.71
C GLU A 20 3.19 39.51 -34.50
N VAL A 21 3.73 40.55 -35.17
CA VAL A 21 4.86 40.41 -36.13
C VAL A 21 6.09 41.26 -35.73
N SER A 22 6.09 41.87 -34.54
CA SER A 22 7.31 42.44 -33.96
C SER A 22 7.25 42.50 -32.44
N CYS A 23 8.25 41.88 -31.78
CA CYS A 23 8.37 41.74 -30.32
C CYS A 23 7.23 40.95 -29.64
N GLN A 24 7.31 39.62 -29.71
CA GLN A 24 6.87 38.78 -28.58
C GLN A 24 7.94 38.72 -27.48
N ASP A 25 9.22 38.87 -27.85
CA ASP A 25 10.34 38.88 -26.93
C ASP A 25 10.42 40.18 -26.10
N PHE A 26 9.72 40.19 -24.97
CA PHE A 26 9.79 41.22 -23.94
C PHE A 26 10.69 40.81 -22.74
N ALA A 27 11.42 39.69 -22.85
CA ALA A 27 12.15 39.11 -21.73
C ALA A 27 13.35 39.95 -21.29
N LEU A 28 13.68 39.85 -20.00
CA LEU A 28 14.98 40.32 -19.51
C LEU A 28 16.04 39.28 -19.85
N HIS A 29 16.70 39.47 -21.00
CA HIS A 29 17.88 38.70 -21.38
C HIS A 29 19.10 39.10 -20.56
N GLY A 30 19.94 38.13 -20.21
CA GLY A 30 21.15 38.37 -19.41
C GLY A 30 22.03 37.14 -19.25
N TYR A 31 22.88 37.17 -18.23
CA TYR A 31 23.75 36.06 -17.87
C TYR A 31 23.48 35.64 -16.42
N TYR A 32 23.35 34.34 -16.18
CA TYR A 32 23.20 33.76 -14.86
C TYR A 32 24.25 32.66 -14.65
N THR A 33 25.11 32.85 -13.65
CA THR A 33 25.99 31.79 -13.15
C THR A 33 25.28 31.06 -12.03
N GLU A 34 24.91 29.79 -12.25
CA GLU A 34 24.29 28.98 -11.20
C GLU A 34 25.34 28.69 -10.11
N PRO A 35 25.10 29.04 -8.83
CA PRO A 35 26.16 29.11 -7.82
C PRO A 35 26.71 27.76 -7.34
N ASN A 36 25.97 26.66 -7.49
CA ASN A 36 26.42 25.33 -7.03
C ASN A 36 27.29 24.61 -8.06
N THR A 37 26.99 24.81 -9.35
CA THR A 37 27.77 24.30 -10.47
C THR A 37 28.88 25.27 -10.88
N GLY A 38 28.64 26.58 -10.85
CA GLY A 38 29.52 27.57 -11.47
C GLY A 38 29.47 27.55 -13.00
N ILE A 39 28.36 27.11 -13.59
CA ILE A 39 28.09 27.17 -15.03
C ILE A 39 27.36 28.47 -15.31
N THR A 40 27.83 29.25 -16.29
CA THR A 40 27.18 30.48 -16.75
C THR A 40 26.34 30.19 -17.99
N PHE A 41 25.06 30.54 -17.90
CA PHE A 41 24.08 30.47 -18.99
C PHE A 41 23.76 31.88 -19.49
N TYR A 42 23.52 32.01 -20.79
CA TYR A 42 22.72 33.11 -21.31
C TYR A 42 21.25 32.79 -21.00
N THR A 43 20.54 33.68 -20.32
CA THR A 43 19.18 33.46 -19.84
C THR A 43 18.20 34.46 -20.41
N SER A 44 16.97 34.00 -20.63
CA SER A 44 15.80 34.88 -20.83
C SER A 44 14.85 34.64 -19.65
N ASN A 45 14.31 35.72 -19.11
CA ASN A 45 13.58 35.71 -17.84
C ASN A 45 12.22 36.38 -18.01
N GLU A 46 11.15 35.64 -17.71
CA GLU A 46 9.82 36.21 -17.48
C GLU A 46 9.69 36.61 -16.01
N VAL A 47 9.15 37.81 -15.77
CA VAL A 47 9.04 38.38 -14.43
C VAL A 47 7.80 37.86 -13.70
N ASN A 48 7.83 37.90 -12.37
CA ASN A 48 6.69 37.53 -11.55
C ASN A 48 5.49 38.48 -11.79
N GLY A 49 4.49 38.00 -12.52
CA GLY A 49 3.26 38.71 -12.85
C GLY A 49 2.02 38.18 -12.11
N THR A 50 0.88 38.81 -12.38
CA THR A 50 -0.43 38.38 -11.89
C THR A 50 -1.28 37.88 -13.05
N ILE A 51 -1.70 36.63 -12.98
CA ILE A 51 -2.53 35.99 -14.00
C ILE A 51 -4.00 36.41 -13.84
N VAL A 52 -4.70 36.55 -14.95
CA VAL A 52 -6.10 36.97 -15.03
C VAL A 52 -6.88 35.99 -15.91
N GLY A 53 -8.04 35.54 -15.43
CA GLY A 53 -8.84 34.51 -16.09
C GLY A 53 -8.43 33.09 -15.65
N ASP A 54 -8.61 32.13 -16.55
CA ASP A 54 -8.12 30.74 -16.44
C ASP A 54 -6.59 30.63 -16.50
N GLY A 55 -5.92 31.59 -17.16
CA GLY A 55 -4.47 31.64 -17.34
C GLY A 55 -3.94 30.91 -18.57
N GLU A 56 -4.82 30.31 -19.39
CA GLU A 56 -4.43 29.43 -20.50
C GLU A 56 -3.65 30.15 -21.60
N LEU A 57 -3.98 31.43 -21.84
CA LEU A 57 -3.31 32.34 -22.76
C LEU A 57 -2.57 33.48 -22.04
N SER A 58 -2.06 33.23 -20.82
CA SER A 58 -1.28 34.21 -20.07
C SER A 58 0.12 34.39 -20.67
N TRP A 59 0.53 35.63 -20.90
CA TRP A 59 1.90 35.99 -21.30
C TRP A 59 2.81 36.30 -20.09
N VAL A 60 2.32 36.10 -18.86
CA VAL A 60 3.07 36.32 -17.61
C VAL A 60 2.99 35.10 -16.69
N SER A 61 4.05 34.87 -15.91
CA SER A 61 4.14 33.75 -14.96
C SER A 61 3.94 34.22 -13.52
N GLN A 62 3.11 33.52 -12.74
CA GLN A 62 3.06 33.69 -11.30
C GLN A 62 4.25 32.98 -10.66
N GLY A 63 5.12 33.76 -10.02
CA GLY A 63 6.42 33.34 -9.50
C GLY A 63 7.60 33.55 -10.46
N GLY A 64 7.33 33.85 -11.74
CA GLY A 64 8.34 34.06 -12.79
C GLY A 64 8.89 32.76 -13.39
N TYR A 65 9.66 32.89 -14.47
CA TYR A 65 10.29 31.77 -15.17
C TYR A 65 11.67 32.19 -15.72
N THR A 66 12.65 31.30 -15.62
CA THR A 66 13.94 31.46 -16.31
C THR A 66 14.23 30.21 -17.14
N PHE A 67 14.55 30.42 -18.41
CA PHE A 67 15.32 29.45 -19.20
C PHE A 67 16.75 29.96 -19.40
N GLY A 68 17.71 29.05 -19.50
CA GLY A 68 19.08 29.38 -19.82
C GLY A 68 19.77 28.34 -20.68
N MET A 69 20.67 28.81 -21.54
CA MET A 69 21.45 27.98 -22.45
C MET A 69 22.93 28.35 -22.40
N ALA A 70 23.79 27.33 -22.49
CA ALA A 70 25.20 27.49 -22.83
C ALA A 70 25.57 26.51 -23.96
N LEU A 71 26.37 26.99 -24.91
CA LEU A 71 26.75 26.32 -26.16
C LEU A 71 28.28 26.26 -26.33
N PRO A 72 28.81 25.30 -27.12
CA PRO A 72 30.23 25.29 -27.48
C PRO A 72 30.56 26.48 -28.40
N PRO A 73 31.79 27.03 -28.37
CA PRO A 73 32.21 28.10 -29.30
C PRO A 73 32.07 27.75 -30.78
N SER A 74 32.13 26.45 -31.13
CA SER A 74 31.91 25.97 -32.49
C SER A 74 30.46 26.12 -32.99
N ALA A 75 29.48 26.31 -32.10
CA ALA A 75 28.07 26.46 -32.46
C ALA A 75 27.81 27.66 -33.41
N LEU A 76 28.72 28.63 -33.44
CA LEU A 76 28.72 29.79 -34.35
C LEU A 76 29.12 29.48 -35.79
N THR A 77 29.79 28.35 -36.03
CA THR A 77 30.36 28.00 -37.35
C THR A 77 29.98 26.60 -37.81
N THR A 78 29.36 25.80 -36.96
CA THR A 78 28.92 24.43 -37.24
C THR A 78 27.81 24.08 -36.26
N ASP A 79 26.70 23.53 -36.76
CA ASP A 79 25.53 23.26 -35.93
C ASP A 79 25.84 22.30 -34.77
N SER A 80 25.46 22.71 -33.56
CA SER A 80 25.60 21.89 -32.36
C SER A 80 24.25 21.31 -31.96
N TYR A 81 24.17 19.98 -31.87
CA TYR A 81 22.94 19.28 -31.46
C TYR A 81 22.81 19.10 -29.95
N ASP A 82 23.84 19.49 -29.20
CA ASP A 82 23.95 19.39 -27.74
C ASP A 82 24.04 20.79 -27.10
N TYR A 83 23.41 20.97 -25.94
CA TYR A 83 23.56 22.17 -25.11
C TYR A 83 23.57 21.86 -23.61
N LEU A 84 24.02 22.82 -22.82
CA LEU A 84 23.81 22.82 -21.37
C LEU A 84 22.65 23.75 -21.05
N GLY A 85 21.62 23.21 -20.42
CA GLY A 85 20.38 23.89 -20.11
C GLY A 85 20.23 24.23 -18.63
N LEU A 86 19.49 25.30 -18.38
CA LEU A 86 18.98 25.74 -17.09
C LEU A 86 17.47 25.97 -17.21
N ILE A 87 16.70 25.45 -16.25
CA ILE A 87 15.32 25.88 -16.01
C ILE A 87 15.21 26.30 -14.55
N ILE A 88 14.63 27.48 -14.31
CA ILE A 88 14.11 27.88 -12.99
C ILE A 88 12.60 28.01 -13.13
N GLY A 89 11.87 27.03 -12.58
CA GLY A 89 10.41 26.97 -12.65
C GLY A 89 9.77 27.40 -11.34
N SER A 90 8.81 28.30 -11.40
CA SER A 90 7.99 28.71 -10.25
C SER A 90 7.08 27.61 -9.70
N LEU A 91 6.72 27.75 -8.42
CA LEU A 91 5.78 26.91 -7.68
C LEU A 91 4.80 27.78 -6.88
N PRO A 92 3.94 28.59 -7.54
CA PRO A 92 3.08 29.57 -6.85
C PRO A 92 2.15 28.92 -5.81
N ASN A 93 1.74 27.67 -6.05
CA ASN A 93 0.94 26.87 -5.13
C ASN A 93 1.72 25.66 -4.56
N GLY A 94 3.06 25.73 -4.49
CA GLY A 94 3.91 24.63 -4.01
C GLY A 94 3.92 23.37 -4.89
N THR A 95 3.31 23.44 -6.08
CA THR A 95 3.32 22.45 -7.17
C THR A 95 3.38 23.19 -8.51
N GLY A 96 3.62 22.45 -9.60
CA GLY A 96 3.69 23.00 -10.94
C GLY A 96 4.47 22.10 -11.91
N TRP A 97 4.41 22.41 -13.20
CA TRP A 97 5.37 21.95 -14.20
C TRP A 97 5.84 23.12 -15.07
N SER A 98 6.95 22.95 -15.78
CA SER A 98 7.45 23.94 -16.75
C SER A 98 8.03 23.23 -17.97
N GLY A 99 7.80 23.77 -19.16
CA GLY A 99 8.23 23.20 -20.42
C GLY A 99 8.99 24.21 -21.29
N VAL A 100 9.82 23.68 -22.18
CA VAL A 100 10.53 24.43 -23.23
C VAL A 100 10.31 23.76 -24.60
N VAL A 101 10.07 24.58 -25.62
CA VAL A 101 9.93 24.18 -27.03
C VAL A 101 11.24 24.46 -27.76
N HIS A 102 11.81 23.45 -28.43
CA HIS A 102 13.03 23.61 -29.24
C HIS A 102 12.66 24.09 -30.64
N GLY A 103 12.47 25.41 -30.77
CA GLY A 103 12.07 26.10 -31.99
C GLY A 103 13.14 26.21 -33.08
N GLN A 104 12.73 26.71 -34.23
CA GLN A 104 13.57 27.01 -35.40
C GLN A 104 13.92 28.52 -35.47
N GLN A 105 14.44 28.98 -36.61
CA GLN A 105 14.91 30.36 -36.80
C GLN A 105 13.83 31.45 -36.65
N LEU A 106 12.56 31.12 -36.89
CA LEU A 106 11.41 32.04 -36.99
C LEU A 106 10.09 31.34 -36.55
N SER A 107 10.16 30.46 -35.55
CA SER A 107 9.01 29.80 -34.90
C SER A 107 9.50 28.95 -33.73
N ALA A 108 8.89 29.10 -32.55
CA ALA A 108 8.95 28.13 -31.47
C ALA A 108 7.58 27.64 -31.00
N SER A 109 6.59 27.67 -31.91
CA SER A 109 5.24 27.21 -31.68
C SER A 109 5.18 25.76 -31.17
N MET A 110 4.28 25.48 -30.22
CA MET A 110 4.16 24.17 -29.58
C MET A 110 3.95 23.00 -30.57
N PRO A 111 3.09 23.09 -31.62
CA PRO A 111 2.92 22.00 -32.58
C PRO A 111 4.17 21.75 -33.42
N GLY A 112 4.45 20.49 -33.76
CA GLY A 112 5.51 20.17 -34.72
C GLY A 112 6.95 20.21 -34.16
N HIS A 113 7.13 20.53 -32.87
CA HIS A 113 8.44 20.73 -32.27
C HIS A 113 8.71 19.80 -31.07
N LEU A 114 10.00 19.67 -30.70
CA LEU A 114 10.44 18.92 -29.52
C LEU A 114 10.17 19.70 -28.23
N LEU A 115 9.34 19.14 -27.35
CA LEU A 115 9.09 19.67 -26.01
C LEU A 115 9.95 18.94 -24.98
N LEU A 116 10.64 19.67 -24.10
CA LEU A 116 11.14 19.13 -22.83
C LEU A 116 10.27 19.68 -21.71
N ILE A 117 9.61 18.79 -20.96
CA ILE A 117 8.70 19.13 -19.87
C ILE A 117 9.27 18.58 -18.56
N ALA A 118 9.32 19.42 -17.53
CA ALA A 118 9.96 19.11 -16.26
C ALA A 118 9.15 19.59 -15.04
N TRP A 119 9.20 18.84 -13.95
CA TRP A 119 8.44 19.11 -12.73
C TRP A 119 9.10 18.51 -11.48
N PRO A 120 8.92 19.10 -10.28
CA PRO A 120 9.39 18.50 -9.04
C PRO A 120 8.46 17.36 -8.58
N TYR A 121 9.06 16.24 -8.20
CA TYR A 121 8.37 15.12 -7.53
C TYR A 121 9.30 14.47 -6.50
N ASN A 122 8.81 14.25 -5.28
CA ASN A 122 9.57 13.67 -4.15
C ASN A 122 10.96 14.31 -3.87
N GLY A 123 11.12 15.60 -4.18
CA GLY A 123 12.38 16.34 -4.01
C GLY A 123 13.43 16.12 -5.11
N GLN A 124 13.07 15.42 -6.19
CA GLN A 124 13.81 15.34 -7.44
C GLN A 124 13.09 16.15 -8.52
N ILE A 125 13.75 16.43 -9.64
CA ILE A 125 13.09 16.89 -10.86
C ILE A 125 12.90 15.70 -11.78
N ILE A 126 11.67 15.51 -12.26
CA ILE A 126 11.33 14.54 -13.31
C ILE A 126 11.27 15.29 -14.63
N THR A 127 11.70 14.65 -15.71
CA THR A 127 11.83 15.22 -17.05
C THR A 127 11.27 14.26 -18.09
N SER A 128 10.48 14.76 -19.04
CA SER A 128 9.90 14.00 -20.14
C SER A 128 10.05 14.76 -21.45
N PHE A 129 10.48 14.06 -22.50
CA PHE A 129 10.43 14.60 -23.87
C PHE A 129 9.11 14.24 -24.53
N ARG A 130 8.45 15.24 -25.10
CA ARG A 130 7.17 15.10 -25.78
C ARG A 130 7.20 15.71 -27.17
N TYR A 131 6.41 15.16 -28.07
CA TYR A 131 6.08 15.80 -29.34
C TYR A 131 4.85 16.69 -29.15
N GLY A 132 4.96 17.95 -29.57
CA GLY A 132 3.92 18.95 -29.35
C GLY A 132 2.83 18.96 -30.43
N SER A 133 1.60 19.24 -29.98
CA SER A 133 0.41 19.49 -30.81
C SER A 133 -0.54 20.42 -30.05
N TYR A 134 -1.66 20.84 -30.65
CA TYR A 134 -2.72 21.56 -29.92
C TYR A 134 -3.58 20.64 -29.01
N ALA A 135 -3.18 19.40 -28.81
CA ALA A 135 -3.74 18.45 -27.85
C ALA A 135 -2.63 17.89 -26.92
N THR A 136 -3.00 17.07 -25.93
CA THR A 136 -2.08 16.48 -24.95
C THR A 136 -0.82 15.88 -25.60
N PRO A 137 0.40 16.38 -25.28
CA PRO A 137 1.63 15.93 -25.93
C PRO A 137 1.96 14.44 -25.72
N ILE A 138 2.24 13.73 -26.82
CA ILE A 138 2.65 12.32 -26.83
C ILE A 138 4.16 12.19 -26.56
N ASN A 139 4.62 11.00 -26.18
CA ASN A 139 6.05 10.73 -25.95
C ASN A 139 6.87 10.89 -27.25
N TYR A 140 7.99 11.59 -27.17
CA TYR A 140 8.93 11.73 -28.29
C TYR A 140 9.75 10.44 -28.49
N GLY A 141 9.78 9.94 -29.72
CA GLY A 141 10.47 8.70 -30.11
C GLY A 141 11.86 8.88 -30.74
N GLY A 142 12.33 10.13 -30.89
CA GLY A 142 13.65 10.43 -31.48
C GLY A 142 14.83 10.27 -30.51
N SER A 143 16.01 10.77 -30.91
CA SER A 143 17.30 10.51 -30.22
C SER A 143 17.70 11.52 -29.14
N ALA A 144 16.78 12.43 -28.75
CA ALA A 144 17.01 13.44 -27.72
C ALA A 144 17.10 12.83 -26.32
N SER A 145 18.02 13.33 -25.48
CA SER A 145 18.23 12.81 -24.12
C SER A 145 18.68 13.90 -23.14
N VAL A 146 18.28 13.76 -21.87
CA VAL A 146 18.62 14.68 -20.77
C VAL A 146 19.44 13.95 -19.72
N THR A 147 20.57 14.53 -19.34
CA THR A 147 21.38 14.13 -18.19
C THR A 147 21.40 15.27 -17.19
N GLN A 148 20.80 15.10 -16.01
CA GLN A 148 20.83 16.13 -14.97
C GLN A 148 22.25 16.28 -14.41
N LEU A 149 22.68 17.53 -14.18
CA LEU A 149 24.00 17.86 -13.60
C LEU A 149 23.86 18.38 -12.16
N TYR A 150 22.79 19.13 -11.90
CA TYR A 150 22.38 19.63 -10.59
C TYR A 150 20.87 19.92 -10.60
N SER A 151 20.19 19.75 -9.47
CA SER A 151 18.82 20.23 -9.30
C SER A 151 18.50 20.51 -7.84
N SER A 152 17.51 21.38 -7.60
CA SER A 152 17.02 21.71 -6.25
C SER A 152 15.56 22.17 -6.27
N VAL A 153 14.86 22.03 -5.13
CA VAL A 153 13.44 22.38 -4.98
C VAL A 153 13.26 23.10 -3.65
N ASN A 154 12.56 24.23 -3.66
CA ASN A 154 12.11 24.94 -2.46
C ASN A 154 10.60 25.27 -2.55
N SER A 155 10.07 26.04 -1.59
CA SER A 155 8.64 26.34 -1.50
C SER A 155 8.12 27.39 -2.48
N THR A 156 8.96 27.96 -3.34
CA THR A 156 8.57 29.02 -4.32
C THR A 156 9.04 28.74 -5.74
N HIS A 157 10.12 27.97 -5.91
CA HIS A 157 10.67 27.59 -7.21
C HIS A 157 11.51 26.32 -7.12
N TRP A 158 11.84 25.76 -8.27
CA TRP A 158 12.82 24.71 -8.46
C TRP A 158 13.85 25.09 -9.52
N VAL A 159 15.03 24.48 -9.45
CA VAL A 159 16.13 24.67 -10.39
C VAL A 159 16.50 23.31 -10.99
N LEU A 160 16.69 23.26 -12.30
CA LEU A 160 17.28 22.14 -13.03
C LEU A 160 18.43 22.64 -13.90
N VAL A 161 19.63 22.11 -13.68
CA VAL A 161 20.77 22.25 -14.59
C VAL A 161 21.06 20.91 -15.23
N TYR A 162 21.16 20.86 -16.55
CA TYR A 162 21.22 19.61 -17.31
C TYR A 162 22.08 19.73 -18.56
N LYS A 163 22.55 18.59 -19.06
CA LYS A 163 23.01 18.42 -20.44
C LYS A 163 21.84 17.90 -21.27
N CYS A 164 21.55 18.58 -22.37
CA CYS A 164 20.63 18.13 -23.41
C CYS A 164 21.46 17.61 -24.60
N THR A 165 21.28 16.35 -24.98
CA THR A 165 21.99 15.72 -26.11
C THR A 165 21.03 15.41 -27.24
N ASN A 166 21.43 15.72 -28.48
CA ASN A 166 20.61 15.69 -29.70
C ASN A 166 19.35 16.59 -29.67
N CYS A 167 19.19 17.49 -28.71
CA CYS A 167 17.95 18.28 -28.53
C CYS A 167 17.68 19.34 -29.61
N PHE A 168 18.64 19.61 -30.49
CA PHE A 168 18.44 20.44 -31.70
C PHE A 168 18.35 19.60 -33.00
N LYS A 169 18.16 18.29 -32.86
CA LYS A 169 17.90 17.34 -33.95
C LYS A 169 16.51 16.75 -33.74
N PHE A 170 15.53 17.23 -34.49
CA PHE A 170 14.18 16.68 -34.50
C PHE A 170 14.13 15.48 -35.44
N ASP A 171 13.98 14.29 -34.87
CA ASP A 171 14.15 13.00 -35.52
C ASP A 171 13.18 11.94 -34.97
N ASP A 172 11.98 12.36 -34.60
CA ASP A 172 10.90 11.44 -34.25
C ASP A 172 10.55 10.54 -35.45
N PRO A 173 10.49 9.20 -35.30
CA PRO A 173 10.21 8.28 -36.40
C PRO A 173 8.79 8.38 -36.97
N SER A 174 7.87 9.11 -36.32
CA SER A 174 6.51 9.36 -36.80
C SER A 174 6.33 10.64 -37.63
N GLU A 175 7.35 11.51 -37.68
CA GLU A 175 7.23 12.89 -38.19
C GLU A 175 8.33 13.27 -39.21
N THR A 176 8.21 14.47 -39.80
CA THR A 176 9.22 14.99 -40.73
C THR A 176 10.42 15.55 -39.98
N ALA A 177 11.56 14.86 -40.07
CA ALA A 177 12.79 15.26 -39.39
C ALA A 177 13.35 16.61 -39.86
N TYR A 178 13.84 17.43 -38.92
CA TYR A 178 14.49 18.72 -39.15
C TYR A 178 15.58 19.00 -38.11
N ASN A 179 16.45 19.98 -38.34
CA ASN A 179 17.46 20.42 -37.38
C ASN A 179 17.30 21.91 -37.06
N VAL A 180 17.62 22.30 -35.82
CA VAL A 180 17.78 23.71 -35.44
C VAL A 180 19.22 24.12 -35.71
N SER A 181 19.43 25.10 -36.58
CA SER A 181 20.76 25.51 -37.03
C SER A 181 21.35 26.59 -36.11
N THR A 182 22.24 26.19 -35.19
CA THR A 182 22.94 27.15 -34.31
C THR A 182 23.90 28.05 -35.09
N SER A 183 24.48 27.55 -36.19
CA SER A 183 25.44 28.28 -37.01
C SER A 183 24.81 29.40 -37.85
N ALA A 184 23.49 29.48 -37.91
CA ALA A 184 22.75 30.65 -38.40
C ALA A 184 22.81 31.86 -37.44
N GLY A 185 23.35 31.70 -36.22
CA GLY A 185 23.59 32.78 -35.26
C GLY A 185 22.42 33.11 -34.33
N GLY A 186 21.21 32.61 -34.62
CA GLY A 186 20.05 32.74 -33.75
C GLY A 186 18.89 31.81 -34.14
N PHE A 187 18.02 31.55 -33.17
CA PHE A 187 16.76 30.81 -33.31
C PHE A 187 15.81 31.19 -32.17
N GLU A 188 14.59 30.66 -32.18
CA GLU A 188 13.57 30.93 -31.17
C GLU A 188 13.31 29.69 -30.32
N TYR A 189 12.86 29.88 -29.08
CA TYR A 189 12.43 28.81 -28.20
C TYR A 189 11.21 29.23 -27.38
N GLY A 190 10.27 28.29 -27.21
CA GLY A 190 9.01 28.53 -26.51
C GLY A 190 9.13 28.12 -25.05
N TRP A 191 8.30 28.68 -24.18
CA TRP A 191 8.18 28.27 -22.78
C TRP A 191 6.71 28.21 -22.36
N ALA A 192 6.43 27.38 -21.36
CA ALA A 192 5.10 27.25 -20.78
C ALA A 192 5.17 26.74 -19.33
N GLN A 193 4.18 27.06 -18.50
CA GLN A 193 4.07 26.55 -17.13
C GLN A 193 2.63 26.24 -16.71
N ASN A 194 2.47 25.43 -15.65
CA ASN A 194 1.20 25.20 -14.98
C ASN A 194 1.37 25.29 -13.45
N ILE A 195 0.35 25.75 -12.73
CA ILE A 195 0.32 25.91 -11.27
C ILE A 195 0.18 24.58 -10.50
N GLY A 196 -0.12 23.49 -11.19
CA GLY A 196 -0.27 22.12 -10.69
C GLY A 196 0.73 21.16 -11.33
N ALA A 197 1.02 20.06 -10.63
CA ALA A 197 1.84 18.97 -11.17
C ALA A 197 1.06 18.14 -12.21
N PRO A 198 1.74 17.39 -13.10
CA PRO A 198 1.10 16.40 -13.97
C PRO A 198 0.41 15.28 -13.16
N GLU A 199 -0.58 14.61 -13.76
CA GLU A 199 -0.98 13.29 -13.22
C GLU A 199 0.11 12.25 -13.49
N ASN A 200 0.13 11.17 -12.71
CA ASN A 200 1.22 10.17 -12.69
C ASN A 200 2.64 10.79 -12.62
N PRO A 201 2.91 11.78 -11.73
CA PRO A 201 4.16 12.56 -11.77
C PRO A 201 5.42 11.75 -11.43
N SER A 202 5.29 10.49 -11.01
CA SER A 202 6.37 9.52 -10.84
C SER A 202 6.82 8.85 -12.14
N ASP A 203 6.01 8.85 -13.19
CA ASP A 203 6.24 8.14 -14.45
C ASP A 203 6.28 9.14 -15.62
N PRO A 204 7.46 9.55 -16.10
CA PRO A 204 7.56 10.54 -17.17
C PRO A 204 6.99 10.07 -18.52
N ALA A 205 6.79 8.76 -18.74
CA ALA A 205 6.21 8.23 -19.97
C ALA A 205 4.67 8.22 -19.93
N ASN A 206 4.08 7.93 -18.76
CA ASN A 206 2.62 7.90 -18.55
C ASN A 206 2.07 9.15 -17.82
N ALA A 207 2.90 10.17 -17.60
CA ALA A 207 2.48 11.46 -17.06
C ALA A 207 1.47 12.14 -17.99
N VAL A 208 0.35 12.62 -17.41
CA VAL A 208 -0.67 13.39 -18.12
C VAL A 208 -0.35 14.87 -17.96
N ILE A 209 0.05 15.49 -19.08
CA ILE A 209 0.35 16.92 -19.13
C ILE A 209 -0.94 17.67 -19.46
N TYR A 210 -1.48 18.39 -18.48
CA TYR A 210 -2.56 19.36 -18.70
C TYR A 210 -2.05 20.58 -19.49
N GLN A 211 -2.98 21.35 -20.05
CA GLN A 211 -2.69 22.63 -20.71
C GLN A 211 -2.01 23.61 -19.72
N HIS A 212 -1.11 24.46 -20.21
CA HIS A 212 -0.45 25.48 -19.39
C HIS A 212 -1.45 26.52 -18.88
N ASN A 213 -1.26 26.97 -17.64
CA ASN A 213 -2.08 28.00 -16.99
C ASN A 213 -1.29 28.93 -16.06
N ASN A 214 0.04 28.79 -16.02
CA ASN A 214 0.96 29.66 -15.28
C ASN A 214 1.86 30.48 -16.21
N GLY A 215 1.34 30.85 -17.38
CA GLY A 215 2.09 31.57 -18.42
C GLY A 215 2.63 30.69 -19.55
N MET A 216 2.76 31.30 -20.73
CA MET A 216 3.52 30.81 -21.88
C MET A 216 4.08 31.98 -22.70
N GLY A 217 5.00 31.69 -23.62
CA GLY A 217 5.50 32.66 -24.60
C GLY A 217 6.66 32.11 -25.44
N GLU A 218 7.23 32.94 -26.31
CA GLU A 218 8.38 32.61 -27.15
C GLU A 218 9.48 33.67 -26.99
N PHE A 219 10.74 33.23 -26.98
CA PHE A 219 11.93 34.08 -26.81
C PHE A 219 12.96 33.79 -27.92
N SER A 220 13.65 34.82 -28.40
CA SER A 220 14.75 34.65 -29.36
C SER A 220 16.07 34.42 -28.63
N ILE A 221 16.91 33.50 -29.09
CA ILE A 221 18.27 33.32 -28.58
C ILE A 221 19.33 33.78 -29.59
N ASN A 222 20.24 34.64 -29.11
CA ASN A 222 21.45 35.00 -29.82
C ASN A 222 22.55 33.97 -29.51
N VAL A 223 22.94 33.15 -30.50
CA VAL A 223 23.87 32.03 -30.28
C VAL A 223 25.25 32.51 -29.79
N ALA A 224 25.74 33.65 -30.27
CA ALA A 224 27.02 34.21 -29.81
C ALA A 224 27.02 34.48 -28.31
N SER A 225 25.91 35.01 -27.78
CA SER A 225 25.74 35.27 -26.35
C SER A 225 25.65 33.98 -25.52
N ALA A 226 25.14 32.89 -26.09
CA ALA A 226 25.09 31.57 -25.45
C ALA A 226 26.40 30.77 -25.55
N THR A 227 27.33 31.11 -26.47
CA THR A 227 28.60 30.37 -26.57
C THR A 227 29.56 30.69 -25.41
N HIS A 228 30.21 29.67 -24.85
CA HIS A 228 31.20 29.87 -23.78
C HIS A 228 32.44 28.98 -23.93
N SER A 229 33.64 29.56 -23.72
CA SER A 229 34.92 28.85 -23.88
C SER A 229 35.08 27.65 -22.94
N SER A 230 34.55 27.74 -21.72
CA SER A 230 34.54 26.64 -20.73
C SER A 230 33.52 25.53 -21.02
N TYR A 231 32.72 25.60 -22.10
CA TYR A 231 31.65 24.63 -22.37
C TYR A 231 32.13 23.17 -22.34
N SER A 232 33.29 22.86 -22.91
CA SER A 232 33.85 21.50 -22.92
C SER A 232 34.20 20.98 -21.51
N GLN A 233 34.62 21.86 -20.60
CA GLN A 233 34.85 21.55 -19.19
C GLN A 233 33.53 21.35 -18.43
N TRP A 234 32.48 22.09 -18.81
CA TRP A 234 31.16 21.97 -18.19
C TRP A 234 30.39 20.74 -18.67
N ALA A 235 30.45 20.43 -19.97
CA ALA A 235 29.75 19.30 -20.61
C ALA A 235 30.39 17.92 -20.30
N THR A 236 31.53 17.89 -19.61
CA THR A 236 32.19 16.68 -19.12
C THR A 236 31.97 16.44 -17.62
N ARG A 237 31.17 17.26 -16.94
CA ARG A 237 30.86 17.10 -15.51
C ARG A 237 29.89 15.96 -15.28
N THR A 238 30.15 15.17 -14.25
CA THR A 238 29.20 14.21 -13.70
C THR A 238 28.23 14.91 -12.72
N ALA A 239 27.07 14.29 -12.48
CA ALA A 239 26.01 14.87 -11.67
C ALA A 239 26.39 14.99 -10.18
N THR A 240 26.28 16.20 -9.62
CA THR A 240 26.39 16.43 -8.18
C THR A 240 24.99 16.45 -7.57
N ILE A 241 24.49 15.28 -7.17
CA ILE A 241 23.17 15.13 -6.54
C ILE A 241 23.22 15.62 -5.07
N THR A 242 23.17 16.93 -4.88
CA THR A 242 23.11 17.58 -3.56
C THR A 242 21.70 17.45 -2.97
N ALA A 243 21.43 16.33 -2.29
CA ALA A 243 20.13 16.06 -1.68
C ALA A 243 19.86 16.90 -0.41
N THR A 244 19.54 18.19 -0.57
CA THR A 244 19.28 19.12 0.54
C THR A 244 17.81 19.56 0.64
N THR A 245 17.10 18.99 1.62
CA THR A 245 16.07 19.65 2.45
C THR A 245 15.12 20.65 1.76
N GLY A 246 14.32 20.18 0.81
CA GLY A 246 13.08 20.87 0.41
C GLY A 246 12.00 20.74 1.50
N THR A 247 11.35 21.85 1.85
CA THR A 247 10.15 21.85 2.70
C THR A 247 8.98 21.14 1.99
N ALA A 248 8.04 20.59 2.75
CA ALA A 248 6.94 19.79 2.19
C ALA A 248 6.15 20.50 1.07
N THR A 249 5.89 19.76 -0.01
CA THR A 249 4.94 20.09 -1.08
C THR A 249 3.59 20.51 -0.50
N ALA A 250 2.87 21.39 -1.20
CA ALA A 250 1.49 21.71 -0.83
C ALA A 250 0.66 20.42 -0.76
N THR A 251 0.12 20.13 0.42
CA THR A 251 -0.77 18.98 0.61
C THR A 251 -2.07 19.24 -0.15
N ALA A 252 -2.59 18.24 -0.84
CA ALA A 252 -3.90 18.34 -1.50
C ALA A 252 -4.96 18.78 -0.48
N THR A 253 -5.54 19.97 -0.67
CA THR A 253 -6.45 20.59 0.30
C THR A 253 -7.83 19.97 0.24
N TYR A 254 -7.96 18.76 0.80
CA TYR A 254 -9.24 18.07 0.94
C TYR A 254 -10.21 18.87 1.82
N SER A 255 -11.50 18.81 1.50
CA SER A 255 -12.56 19.28 2.39
C SER A 255 -12.65 18.38 3.63
N THR A 256 -12.08 18.84 4.75
CA THR A 256 -11.98 18.03 5.97
C THR A 256 -13.21 18.16 6.86
N SER A 257 -13.64 17.02 7.43
CA SER A 257 -14.63 17.00 8.49
C SER A 257 -13.94 17.13 9.86
N PRO A 258 -14.30 18.10 10.72
CA PRO A 258 -13.74 18.19 12.07
C PRO A 258 -14.06 16.93 12.89
N ILE A 259 -13.20 16.63 13.85
CA ILE A 259 -13.45 15.55 14.83
C ILE A 259 -14.42 16.06 15.89
N PRO A 260 -15.47 15.29 16.25
CA PRO A 260 -16.38 15.67 17.33
C PRO A 260 -15.64 15.80 18.67
N THR A 261 -15.65 16.99 19.26
CA THR A 261 -14.80 17.38 20.41
C THR A 261 -15.13 16.66 21.72
N SER A 262 -16.29 16.01 21.81
CA SER A 262 -16.77 15.29 23.00
C SER A 262 -16.78 13.76 22.84
N THR A 263 -16.34 13.21 21.70
CA THR A 263 -16.41 11.78 21.42
C THR A 263 -15.08 11.08 21.74
N SER A 264 -15.17 9.97 22.48
CA SER A 264 -14.07 9.03 22.72
C SER A 264 -14.57 7.60 22.56
N TYR A 265 -13.65 6.66 22.30
CA TYR A 265 -14.00 5.27 21.98
C TYR A 265 -13.27 4.26 22.87
N ASP A 266 -13.96 3.20 23.28
CA ASP A 266 -13.37 2.06 23.98
C ASP A 266 -12.37 1.32 23.07
N TYR A 267 -12.64 1.27 21.76
CA TYR A 267 -11.74 0.70 20.77
C TYR A 267 -11.66 1.57 19.52
N ILE A 268 -10.44 1.84 19.06
CA ILE A 268 -10.19 2.44 17.74
C ILE A 268 -9.40 1.43 16.90
N VAL A 269 -10.04 0.94 15.84
CA VAL A 269 -9.49 -0.01 14.88
C VAL A 269 -8.96 0.75 13.66
N VAL A 270 -7.72 0.49 13.25
CA VAL A 270 -7.02 1.22 12.19
C VAL A 270 -6.79 0.30 10.99
N GLY A 271 -7.47 0.56 9.87
CA GLY A 271 -7.46 -0.25 8.66
C GLY A 271 -8.66 -1.19 8.58
N GLY A 272 -9.52 -1.00 7.59
CA GLY A 272 -10.70 -1.82 7.29
C GLY A 272 -10.39 -3.10 6.50
N GLY A 273 -9.20 -3.68 6.71
CA GLY A 273 -8.74 -4.89 6.01
C GLY A 273 -9.29 -6.20 6.59
N ALA A 274 -8.68 -7.31 6.16
CA ALA A 274 -9.03 -8.68 6.57
C ALA A 274 -9.00 -8.90 8.10
N GLY A 275 -8.13 -8.20 8.84
CA GLY A 275 -8.10 -8.23 10.31
C GLY A 275 -9.08 -7.24 10.95
N GLY A 276 -9.09 -6.00 10.46
CA GLY A 276 -9.79 -4.89 11.12
C GLY A 276 -11.32 -4.92 11.01
N VAL A 277 -11.88 -5.36 9.88
CA VAL A 277 -13.34 -5.47 9.73
C VAL A 277 -13.94 -6.52 10.69
N PRO A 278 -13.42 -7.76 10.77
CA PRO A 278 -13.86 -8.70 11.80
C PRO A 278 -13.60 -8.21 13.23
N MET A 279 -12.42 -7.63 13.50
CA MET A 279 -12.10 -7.06 14.83
C MET A 279 -13.15 -6.03 15.26
N ALA A 280 -13.49 -5.08 14.38
CA ALA A 280 -14.47 -4.05 14.70
C ALA A 280 -15.88 -4.62 14.93
N ASP A 281 -16.29 -5.64 14.17
CA ASP A 281 -17.54 -6.37 14.42
C ASP A 281 -17.56 -7.03 15.80
N LYS A 282 -16.53 -7.83 16.14
CA LYS A 282 -16.50 -8.59 17.41
C LYS A 282 -16.45 -7.66 18.61
N LEU A 283 -15.69 -6.56 18.52
CA LEU A 283 -15.61 -5.56 19.57
C LEU A 283 -16.94 -4.81 19.72
N ALA A 284 -17.59 -4.42 18.62
CA ALA A 284 -18.90 -3.76 18.68
C ALA A 284 -20.01 -4.70 19.17
N GLN A 285 -19.90 -6.01 18.90
CA GLN A 285 -20.80 -7.04 19.41
C GLN A 285 -20.79 -7.12 20.96
N SER A 286 -19.70 -6.70 21.62
CA SER A 286 -19.62 -6.63 23.08
C SER A 286 -20.33 -5.41 23.72
N GLY A 287 -20.93 -4.53 22.91
CA GLY A 287 -21.58 -3.30 23.37
C GLY A 287 -20.63 -2.13 23.65
N LYS A 288 -19.33 -2.32 23.41
CA LYS A 288 -18.28 -1.29 23.52
C LYS A 288 -18.34 -0.28 22.38
N SER A 289 -17.94 0.96 22.64
CA SER A 289 -17.87 2.00 21.60
C SER A 289 -16.67 1.75 20.67
N VAL A 290 -16.94 1.55 19.38
CA VAL A 290 -15.92 1.19 18.37
C VAL A 290 -15.92 2.19 17.23
N LEU A 291 -14.73 2.68 16.89
CA LEU A 291 -14.46 3.40 15.65
C LEU A 291 -13.54 2.58 14.75
N LEU A 292 -13.94 2.38 13.49
CA LEU A 292 -13.06 1.92 12.41
C LEU A 292 -12.58 3.12 11.59
N ILE A 293 -11.27 3.25 11.41
CA ILE A 293 -10.64 4.31 10.60
C ILE A 293 -9.99 3.67 9.37
N GLU A 294 -10.29 4.16 8.18
CA GLU A 294 -9.80 3.67 6.90
C GLU A 294 -9.21 4.82 6.07
N LYS A 295 -7.98 4.61 5.55
CA LYS A 295 -7.26 5.54 4.66
C LYS A 295 -7.98 5.69 3.31
N GLY A 296 -8.56 4.61 2.83
CA GLY A 296 -9.16 4.50 1.52
C GLY A 296 -10.61 4.99 1.38
N VAL A 297 -11.07 4.97 0.13
CA VAL A 297 -12.47 5.22 -0.27
C VAL A 297 -13.35 3.97 -0.10
N ALA A 298 -14.66 4.13 -0.27
CA ALA A 298 -15.61 3.02 -0.32
C ALA A 298 -15.42 2.17 -1.61
N SER A 299 -15.44 0.84 -1.45
CA SER A 299 -15.18 -0.14 -2.52
C SER A 299 -16.47 -0.69 -3.16
N SER A 300 -17.10 -1.68 -2.53
CA SER A 300 -18.41 -2.23 -2.94
C SER A 300 -19.52 -1.15 -2.95
N ALA A 301 -20.47 -1.26 -3.89
CA ALA A 301 -21.61 -0.35 -3.99
C ALA A 301 -22.44 -0.28 -2.68
N ARG A 302 -22.53 -1.40 -1.95
CA ARG A 302 -23.14 -1.51 -0.61
C ARG A 302 -22.66 -0.43 0.37
N TRP A 303 -21.38 -0.05 0.29
CA TRP A 303 -20.76 0.92 1.20
C TRP A 303 -20.65 2.33 0.59
N GLY A 304 -21.39 2.60 -0.49
CA GLY A 304 -21.33 3.88 -1.22
C GLY A 304 -20.25 3.93 -2.30
N GLY A 305 -19.67 2.78 -2.68
CA GLY A 305 -18.67 2.71 -3.74
C GLY A 305 -19.20 3.16 -5.12
N THR A 306 -18.38 3.94 -5.83
CA THR A 306 -18.75 4.57 -7.10
C THR A 306 -18.06 3.98 -8.33
N ILE A 307 -16.86 3.40 -8.19
CA ILE A 307 -15.99 3.00 -9.30
C ILE A 307 -16.63 1.90 -10.16
N ARG A 308 -16.87 2.19 -11.44
CA ARG A 308 -17.53 1.34 -12.44
C ARG A 308 -16.87 1.54 -13.82
N PRO A 309 -17.02 0.59 -14.76
CA PRO A 309 -16.56 0.77 -16.14
C PRO A 309 -17.15 1.97 -16.87
N GLU A 310 -16.35 2.59 -17.73
CA GLU A 310 -16.69 3.82 -18.45
C GLU A 310 -17.78 3.57 -19.52
N SER A 311 -17.83 2.35 -20.07
CA SER A 311 -18.93 1.87 -20.93
C SER A 311 -20.30 1.80 -20.25
N GLY A 312 -20.34 1.87 -18.90
CA GLY A 312 -21.58 1.99 -18.14
C GLY A 312 -22.42 0.71 -18.04
N TRP A 313 -21.89 -0.48 -18.32
CA TRP A 313 -22.69 -1.73 -18.19
C TRP A 313 -23.09 -2.06 -16.74
N LEU A 314 -22.41 -1.46 -15.75
CA LEU A 314 -22.81 -1.47 -14.32
C LEU A 314 -23.64 -0.22 -13.90
N SER A 315 -23.95 0.71 -14.80
CA SER A 315 -24.68 1.94 -14.48
C SER A 315 -26.12 1.65 -14.03
N GLY A 316 -26.59 2.40 -13.02
CA GLY A 316 -27.89 2.16 -12.39
C GLY A 316 -27.97 0.90 -11.52
N THR A 317 -26.89 0.10 -11.44
CA THR A 317 -26.84 -1.10 -10.60
C THR A 317 -26.20 -0.84 -9.24
N ASN A 318 -26.60 -1.62 -8.22
CA ASN A 318 -25.90 -1.68 -6.93
C ASN A 318 -24.68 -2.62 -7.01
N LEU A 319 -23.79 -2.38 -7.97
CA LEU A 319 -22.50 -3.04 -8.15
C LEU A 319 -21.43 -2.00 -8.49
N THR A 320 -20.25 -2.17 -7.93
CA THR A 320 -18.97 -1.67 -8.47
C THR A 320 -18.16 -2.85 -9.02
N TRP A 321 -17.01 -2.59 -9.66
CA TRP A 321 -16.12 -3.67 -10.08
C TRP A 321 -15.59 -4.50 -8.89
N PHE A 322 -15.51 -3.90 -7.70
CA PHE A 322 -15.21 -4.63 -6.46
C PHE A 322 -16.29 -5.67 -6.13
N ASP A 323 -17.55 -5.49 -6.52
CA ASP A 323 -18.62 -6.46 -6.26
C ASP A 323 -18.60 -7.66 -7.22
N VAL A 324 -18.01 -7.50 -8.42
CA VAL A 324 -18.02 -8.49 -9.51
C VAL A 324 -16.76 -9.38 -9.47
N PRO A 325 -16.88 -10.70 -9.26
CA PRO A 325 -15.75 -11.63 -9.31
C PRO A 325 -14.91 -11.53 -10.60
N GLY A 326 -15.58 -11.48 -11.77
CA GLY A 326 -14.92 -11.43 -13.08
C GLY A 326 -14.16 -10.13 -13.38
N GLU A 327 -14.25 -9.12 -12.52
CA GLU A 327 -13.49 -7.87 -12.65
C GLU A 327 -12.25 -7.84 -11.73
N CYS A 328 -11.97 -8.88 -10.94
CA CYS A 328 -10.90 -8.79 -9.94
C CYS A 328 -9.49 -8.57 -10.52
N ASN A 329 -9.24 -8.99 -11.77
CA ASN A 329 -7.94 -8.77 -12.43
C ASN A 329 -7.73 -7.29 -12.85
N ARG A 330 -8.77 -6.44 -12.84
CA ARG A 330 -8.70 -5.01 -13.17
C ARG A 330 -7.65 -4.26 -12.35
N ILE A 331 -7.37 -4.69 -11.12
CA ILE A 331 -6.31 -4.11 -10.28
C ILE A 331 -4.91 -4.13 -10.93
N TRP A 332 -4.64 -5.06 -11.86
CA TRP A 332 -3.39 -5.12 -12.61
C TRP A 332 -3.49 -4.43 -13.97
N HIS A 333 -4.67 -4.41 -14.58
CA HIS A 333 -4.95 -3.80 -15.87
C HIS A 333 -5.48 -2.37 -15.74
N GLY A 334 -4.71 -1.52 -15.04
CA GLY A 334 -4.96 -0.07 -14.90
C GLY A 334 -5.96 0.35 -13.80
N GLY A 335 -6.46 -0.57 -12.97
CA GLY A 335 -7.36 -0.29 -11.85
C GLY A 335 -6.67 0.14 -10.54
N THR A 336 -5.40 0.56 -10.60
CA THR A 336 -4.57 0.90 -9.43
C THR A 336 -4.83 2.31 -8.90
N VAL A 337 -5.14 3.27 -9.77
CA VAL A 337 -5.23 4.70 -9.42
C VAL A 337 -6.36 4.93 -8.41
N GLY A 338 -6.02 5.52 -7.26
CA GLY A 338 -6.97 5.74 -6.16
C GLY A 338 -7.45 4.47 -5.44
N VAL A 339 -6.87 3.30 -5.74
CA VAL A 339 -7.25 2.00 -5.15
C VAL A 339 -6.08 1.29 -4.50
N ALA A 340 -4.90 1.30 -5.12
CA ALA A 340 -3.66 0.80 -4.55
C ALA A 340 -3.10 1.80 -3.53
N CYS A 341 -2.32 1.30 -2.57
CA CYS A 341 -1.57 2.15 -1.64
C CYS A 341 -0.40 2.82 -2.36
N ASP A 342 -0.34 4.14 -2.25
CA ASP A 342 0.65 5.07 -2.84
C ASP A 342 1.95 5.20 -2.03
N ASP A 343 1.96 4.71 -0.80
CA ASP A 343 3.01 4.92 0.19
C ASP A 343 3.80 3.65 0.57
N ILE A 344 3.78 2.65 -0.31
CA ILE A 344 4.50 1.38 -0.21
C ILE A 344 5.04 0.96 -1.61
N ASP A 345 6.08 0.12 -1.67
CA ASP A 345 6.63 -0.41 -2.95
C ASP A 345 5.97 -1.71 -3.45
N GLN A 346 4.96 -2.23 -2.74
CA GLN A 346 4.23 -3.47 -3.07
C GLN A 346 2.76 -3.21 -3.41
N MET A 347 2.08 -4.19 -3.99
CA MET A 347 0.62 -4.12 -4.15
C MET A 347 -0.08 -4.34 -2.80
N ALA A 348 -0.86 -3.36 -2.37
CA ALA A 348 -1.92 -3.52 -1.36
C ALA A 348 -3.08 -2.58 -1.71
N GLY A 349 -4.32 -2.99 -1.39
CA GLY A 349 -5.50 -2.15 -1.57
C GLY A 349 -5.64 -1.14 -0.43
N CYS A 350 -5.65 0.16 -0.76
CA CYS A 350 -6.01 1.27 0.12
C CYS A 350 -7.45 1.72 -0.17
N VAL A 351 -8.39 0.80 0.04
CA VAL A 351 -9.85 0.99 -0.03
C VAL A 351 -10.50 0.21 1.12
N LEU A 352 -11.74 0.52 1.47
CA LEU A 352 -12.51 -0.25 2.46
C LEU A 352 -12.53 -1.75 2.10
N GLY A 353 -12.10 -2.62 3.02
CA GLY A 353 -11.87 -4.06 2.79
C GLY A 353 -10.39 -4.42 2.54
N GLY A 354 -9.54 -3.43 2.26
CA GLY A 354 -8.13 -3.58 1.94
C GLY A 354 -7.89 -4.62 0.84
N GLY A 355 -6.94 -5.53 1.07
CA GLY A 355 -6.68 -6.66 0.18
C GLY A 355 -7.91 -7.54 -0.14
N THR A 356 -8.92 -7.63 0.73
CA THR A 356 -10.13 -8.43 0.44
C THR A 356 -11.03 -7.79 -0.62
N ALA A 357 -10.93 -6.47 -0.82
CA ALA A 357 -11.67 -5.78 -1.88
C ALA A 357 -11.06 -6.01 -3.27
N VAL A 358 -9.75 -6.29 -3.37
CA VAL A 358 -9.01 -6.34 -4.65
C VAL A 358 -8.42 -7.72 -5.00
N ASN A 359 -8.38 -8.68 -4.08
CA ASN A 359 -7.86 -10.03 -4.35
C ASN A 359 -8.80 -10.87 -5.24
N ALA A 360 -8.34 -12.06 -5.64
CA ALA A 360 -9.13 -13.06 -6.36
C ALA A 360 -10.10 -13.88 -5.46
N GLY A 361 -10.38 -13.43 -4.23
CA GLY A 361 -11.39 -14.03 -3.34
C GLY A 361 -11.10 -15.44 -2.79
N LEU A 362 -9.96 -16.05 -3.09
CA LEU A 362 -9.59 -17.42 -2.67
C LEU A 362 -9.72 -17.62 -1.14
N TRP A 363 -10.38 -18.71 -0.73
CA TRP A 363 -10.87 -18.87 0.65
C TRP A 363 -10.73 -20.29 1.20
N TRP A 364 -9.86 -20.44 2.20
CA TRP A 364 -9.34 -21.75 2.64
C TRP A 364 -9.71 -22.09 4.07
N ASN A 365 -10.32 -23.25 4.29
CA ASN A 365 -10.34 -23.87 5.61
C ASN A 365 -8.88 -24.32 5.89
N PRO A 366 -8.17 -23.73 6.88
CA PRO A 366 -6.72 -23.90 6.96
C PRO A 366 -6.33 -25.33 7.34
N ASP A 367 -5.20 -25.82 6.80
CA ASP A 367 -4.54 -27.01 7.35
C ASP A 367 -4.25 -26.74 8.83
N PRO A 368 -4.71 -27.58 9.78
CA PRO A 368 -4.42 -27.43 11.21
C PRO A 368 -2.93 -27.22 11.49
N SER A 369 -2.06 -27.89 10.74
CA SER A 369 -0.62 -27.78 10.92
C SER A 369 -0.01 -26.45 10.44
N ASP A 370 -0.76 -25.58 9.75
CA ASP A 370 -0.36 -24.16 9.55
C ASP A 370 -0.33 -23.38 10.86
N TRP A 371 -1.22 -23.72 11.80
CA TRP A 371 -1.24 -23.15 13.14
C TRP A 371 -0.24 -23.84 14.06
N ASP A 372 -0.23 -25.19 14.06
CA ASP A 372 0.61 -25.96 14.99
C ASP A 372 2.12 -25.80 14.74
N TYR A 373 2.51 -25.52 13.48
CA TYR A 373 3.92 -25.27 13.10
C TYR A 373 4.36 -23.82 13.35
N ASN A 374 3.55 -22.84 12.95
CA ASN A 374 3.96 -21.42 12.99
C ASN A 374 3.71 -20.77 14.36
N PHE A 375 2.66 -21.16 15.09
CA PHE A 375 2.18 -20.41 16.25
C PHE A 375 2.48 -21.06 17.61
N PRO A 376 2.75 -20.25 18.65
CA PRO A 376 2.95 -20.75 20.01
C PRO A 376 1.65 -21.29 20.64
N PRO A 377 1.73 -22.10 21.72
CA PRO A 377 0.57 -22.54 22.49
C PRO A 377 -0.36 -21.39 22.90
N GLY A 378 -1.67 -21.59 22.78
CA GLY A 378 -2.68 -20.54 22.88
C GLY A 378 -3.08 -19.93 21.53
N TRP A 379 -2.37 -20.30 20.45
CA TRP A 379 -2.64 -19.96 19.05
C TRP A 379 -2.51 -21.18 18.10
N GLN A 380 -2.34 -22.38 18.65
CA GLN A 380 -2.26 -23.64 17.89
C GLN A 380 -3.65 -24.07 17.38
N SER A 381 -3.73 -25.09 16.53
CA SER A 381 -4.97 -25.49 15.83
C SER A 381 -6.14 -25.74 16.78
N LYS A 382 -5.87 -26.44 17.89
CA LYS A 382 -6.80 -26.68 19.01
C LYS A 382 -7.37 -25.40 19.64
N ASP A 383 -6.55 -24.34 19.68
CA ASP A 383 -6.87 -23.08 20.37
C ASP A 383 -7.71 -22.18 19.45
N VAL A 384 -7.39 -22.16 18.14
CA VAL A 384 -8.13 -21.38 17.13
C VAL A 384 -9.35 -22.11 16.56
N ALA A 385 -9.52 -23.41 16.79
CA ALA A 385 -10.61 -24.22 16.18
C ALA A 385 -12.00 -23.61 16.36
N ALA A 386 -12.27 -23.01 17.53
CA ALA A 386 -13.53 -22.32 17.80
C ALA A 386 -13.69 -21.02 17.00
N ALA A 387 -12.60 -20.32 16.67
CA ALA A 387 -12.60 -19.17 15.76
C ALA A 387 -12.79 -19.63 14.30
N THR A 388 -12.07 -20.67 13.86
CA THR A 388 -12.25 -21.30 12.54
C THR A 388 -13.71 -21.70 12.29
N SER A 389 -14.35 -22.36 13.25
CA SER A 389 -15.76 -22.74 13.15
C SER A 389 -16.71 -21.53 13.01
N ARG A 390 -16.45 -20.41 13.70
CA ARG A 390 -17.26 -19.18 13.54
C ARG A 390 -17.01 -18.52 12.18
N VAL A 391 -15.76 -18.42 11.75
CA VAL A 391 -15.40 -17.84 10.44
C VAL A 391 -16.07 -18.63 9.31
N PHE A 392 -16.03 -19.97 9.33
CA PHE A 392 -16.69 -20.80 8.32
C PHE A 392 -18.21 -20.94 8.50
N SER A 393 -18.77 -20.48 9.62
CA SER A 393 -20.23 -20.27 9.75
C SER A 393 -20.68 -18.92 9.19
N THR A 394 -19.81 -17.91 9.18
CA THR A 394 -20.10 -16.54 8.68
C THR A 394 -19.78 -16.41 7.19
N ILE A 395 -18.66 -17.00 6.76
CA ILE A 395 -18.14 -17.04 5.39
C ILE A 395 -17.78 -18.51 5.09
N PRO A 396 -18.76 -19.38 4.74
CA PRO A 396 -18.48 -20.78 4.43
C PRO A 396 -17.62 -20.94 3.16
N GLY A 397 -17.75 -19.98 2.24
CA GLY A 397 -17.20 -20.02 0.90
C GLY A 397 -17.95 -20.99 -0.02
N THR A 398 -17.56 -21.01 -1.29
CA THR A 398 -18.09 -21.91 -2.32
C THR A 398 -17.04 -22.17 -3.39
N ASP A 399 -16.95 -23.41 -3.87
CA ASP A 399 -16.19 -23.79 -5.07
C ASP A 399 -17.04 -23.74 -6.36
N HIS A 400 -18.32 -23.42 -6.24
CA HIS A 400 -19.28 -23.19 -7.34
C HIS A 400 -19.96 -21.82 -7.12
N PRO A 401 -19.35 -20.70 -7.56
CA PRO A 401 -19.83 -19.37 -7.21
C PRO A 401 -20.97 -18.83 -8.10
N SER A 402 -21.19 -19.40 -9.28
CA SER A 402 -22.36 -19.10 -10.12
C SER A 402 -23.65 -19.57 -9.43
N MET A 403 -24.67 -18.71 -9.37
CA MET A 403 -25.91 -18.99 -8.63
C MET A 403 -26.82 -20.08 -9.23
N ASP A 404 -26.44 -20.66 -10.37
CA ASP A 404 -27.07 -21.86 -10.95
C ASP A 404 -26.33 -23.16 -10.60
N GLY A 405 -25.29 -23.10 -9.76
CA GLY A 405 -24.50 -24.23 -9.31
C GLY A 405 -23.54 -24.81 -10.35
N LYS A 406 -23.29 -24.10 -11.46
CA LYS A 406 -22.35 -24.53 -12.51
C LYS A 406 -21.00 -23.84 -12.41
N LEU A 407 -19.99 -24.52 -12.96
CA LEU A 407 -18.70 -23.93 -13.31
C LEU A 407 -18.64 -23.64 -14.81
N TYR A 408 -17.95 -22.57 -15.15
CA TYR A 408 -17.78 -22.04 -16.50
C TYR A 408 -16.30 -22.10 -16.90
N LEU A 409 -16.01 -21.96 -18.21
CA LEU A 409 -14.66 -21.88 -18.81
C LEU A 409 -13.69 -23.07 -18.59
N GLN A 410 -14.14 -24.12 -17.88
CA GLN A 410 -13.43 -25.32 -17.39
C GLN A 410 -12.54 -26.14 -18.38
N SER A 411 -12.34 -25.67 -19.61
CA SER A 411 -11.38 -26.18 -20.59
C SER A 411 -9.98 -26.43 -19.97
N GLY A 412 -9.35 -25.40 -19.42
CA GLY A 412 -8.05 -25.49 -18.74
C GLY A 412 -8.11 -26.38 -17.50
N TYR A 413 -9.21 -26.29 -16.72
CA TYR A 413 -9.39 -27.14 -15.54
C TYR A 413 -9.31 -28.63 -15.90
N ASN A 414 -10.11 -29.06 -16.87
CA ASN A 414 -10.22 -30.48 -17.24
C ASN A 414 -8.90 -31.08 -17.74
N ILE A 415 -8.04 -30.27 -18.38
CA ILE A 415 -6.74 -30.69 -18.90
C ILE A 415 -5.77 -30.96 -17.75
N VAL A 416 -5.57 -29.98 -16.85
CA VAL A 416 -4.63 -30.10 -15.74
C VAL A 416 -5.14 -31.10 -14.69
N ALA A 417 -6.42 -31.04 -14.32
CA ALA A 417 -7.03 -31.99 -13.37
C ALA A 417 -7.03 -33.43 -13.93
N GLY A 418 -7.21 -33.60 -15.24
CA GLY A 418 -7.08 -34.89 -15.92
C GLY A 418 -5.65 -35.44 -15.86
N GLY A 419 -4.64 -34.61 -16.15
CA GLY A 419 -3.23 -34.99 -16.02
C GLY A 419 -2.83 -35.37 -14.60
N LEU A 420 -3.17 -34.53 -13.61
CA LEU A 420 -2.91 -34.79 -12.20
C LEU A 420 -3.57 -36.11 -11.73
N LYS A 421 -4.82 -36.36 -12.12
CA LYS A 421 -5.53 -37.63 -11.83
C LYS A 421 -4.83 -38.84 -12.46
N ASN A 422 -4.39 -38.73 -13.71
CA ASN A 422 -3.65 -39.81 -14.38
C ASN A 422 -2.28 -40.08 -13.72
N ALA A 423 -1.67 -39.04 -13.16
CA ALA A 423 -0.46 -39.12 -12.34
C ALA A 423 -0.71 -39.55 -10.87
N GLY A 424 -1.92 -40.02 -10.54
CA GLY A 424 -2.25 -40.57 -9.23
C GLY A 424 -2.59 -39.55 -8.13
N TRP A 425 -2.79 -38.27 -8.47
CA TRP A 425 -3.25 -37.28 -7.50
C TRP A 425 -4.75 -37.45 -7.18
N THR A 426 -5.14 -37.14 -5.96
CA THR A 426 -6.52 -37.29 -5.47
C THR A 426 -7.32 -36.00 -5.64
N ASN A 427 -8.54 -36.08 -6.19
CA ASN A 427 -9.47 -34.94 -6.22
C ASN A 427 -10.23 -34.83 -4.89
N VAL A 428 -10.37 -33.63 -4.34
CA VAL A 428 -11.08 -33.37 -3.08
C VAL A 428 -11.87 -32.05 -3.12
N THR A 429 -12.90 -31.93 -2.26
CA THR A 429 -13.44 -30.62 -1.87
C THR A 429 -12.53 -30.01 -0.80
N ALA A 430 -11.65 -29.08 -1.19
CA ALA A 430 -10.49 -28.65 -0.38
C ALA A 430 -10.83 -28.17 1.04
N ASN A 431 -11.98 -27.49 1.21
CA ASN A 431 -12.42 -26.97 2.51
C ASN A 431 -13.10 -28.02 3.41
N SER A 432 -13.52 -29.17 2.85
CA SER A 432 -14.08 -30.30 3.61
C SER A 432 -13.00 -31.20 4.21
N VAL A 433 -11.81 -31.23 3.60
CA VAL A 433 -10.64 -31.99 4.07
C VAL A 433 -9.41 -31.08 4.19
N PRO A 434 -9.41 -30.10 5.12
CA PRO A 434 -8.39 -29.05 5.19
C PRO A 434 -6.95 -29.60 5.31
N ALA A 435 -6.74 -30.67 6.08
CA ALA A 435 -5.42 -31.31 6.24
C ALA A 435 -4.94 -32.13 5.03
N GLN A 436 -5.79 -32.41 4.04
CA GLN A 436 -5.37 -33.10 2.81
C GLN A 436 -4.76 -32.07 1.85
N LYS A 437 -3.43 -31.93 1.95
CA LYS A 437 -2.58 -30.99 1.19
C LYS A 437 -1.31 -31.66 0.66
N ASN A 438 -1.39 -32.95 0.32
CA ASN A 438 -0.29 -33.66 -0.37
C ASN A 438 -0.84 -34.55 -1.49
N ARG A 439 -0.22 -34.52 -2.69
CA ARG A 439 -0.69 -35.16 -3.94
C ARG A 439 -2.21 -35.03 -4.15
N THR A 440 -2.73 -33.84 -3.90
CA THR A 440 -4.16 -33.54 -3.83
C THR A 440 -4.50 -32.36 -4.74
N PHE A 441 -5.63 -32.40 -5.46
CA PHE A 441 -6.17 -31.29 -6.24
C PHE A 441 -7.66 -31.05 -5.96
N ALA A 442 -8.17 -29.88 -6.31
CA ALA A 442 -9.55 -29.47 -6.04
C ALA A 442 -10.07 -28.44 -7.07
N TYR A 443 -11.38 -28.20 -7.06
CA TYR A 443 -11.96 -26.95 -7.55
C TYR A 443 -11.57 -25.78 -6.63
N THR A 444 -11.65 -24.56 -7.16
CA THR A 444 -11.20 -23.33 -6.50
C THR A 444 -12.27 -22.77 -5.56
N PRO A 445 -12.07 -22.76 -4.22
CA PRO A 445 -13.02 -22.19 -3.28
C PRO A 445 -12.80 -20.68 -3.10
N TYR A 446 -13.90 -19.93 -3.13
CA TYR A 446 -13.93 -18.49 -2.99
C TYR A 446 -14.75 -18.06 -1.76
N MET A 447 -14.48 -16.87 -1.22
CA MET A 447 -15.26 -16.22 -0.16
C MET A 447 -16.58 -15.60 -0.67
N TYR A 448 -16.94 -15.88 -1.92
CA TYR A 448 -18.05 -15.28 -2.66
C TYR A 448 -19.41 -15.70 -2.08
N ILE A 449 -20.36 -14.78 -2.12
CA ILE A 449 -21.71 -14.95 -1.56
C ILE A 449 -22.70 -14.41 -2.59
N ASN A 450 -23.70 -15.21 -2.94
CA ASN A 450 -24.72 -14.88 -3.94
C ASN A 450 -24.17 -14.50 -5.33
N GLY A 451 -23.00 -15.03 -5.70
CA GLY A 451 -22.26 -14.70 -6.94
C GLY A 451 -21.58 -13.33 -6.94
N GLU A 452 -21.57 -12.61 -5.81
CA GLU A 452 -20.81 -11.36 -5.59
C GLU A 452 -19.59 -11.64 -4.68
N ARG A 453 -18.64 -10.70 -4.62
CA ARG A 453 -17.36 -10.82 -3.87
C ARG A 453 -17.46 -11.32 -2.41
N GLY A 454 -18.58 -11.13 -1.73
CA GLY A 454 -18.81 -11.70 -0.40
C GLY A 454 -17.79 -11.23 0.65
N GLY A 455 -17.12 -12.17 1.31
CA GLY A 455 -16.06 -11.91 2.29
C GLY A 455 -16.47 -11.06 3.50
N PRO A 456 -15.51 -10.45 4.22
CA PRO A 456 -15.79 -9.65 5.42
C PRO A 456 -16.67 -8.41 5.16
N LEU A 457 -16.60 -7.82 3.97
CA LEU A 457 -17.41 -6.66 3.57
C LEU A 457 -18.90 -6.98 3.45
N ALA A 458 -19.26 -8.19 3.03
CA ALA A 458 -20.66 -8.62 2.90
C ALA A 458 -21.23 -9.24 4.19
N THR A 459 -20.39 -9.45 5.21
CA THR A 459 -20.74 -10.22 6.43
C THR A 459 -20.43 -9.44 7.70
N TYR A 460 -19.20 -9.51 8.21
CA TYR A 460 -18.74 -8.83 9.43
C TYR A 460 -19.06 -7.32 9.42
N LEU A 461 -18.79 -6.61 8.33
CA LEU A 461 -19.10 -5.17 8.25
C LEU A 461 -20.62 -4.89 8.17
N VAL A 462 -21.40 -5.83 7.61
CA VAL A 462 -22.88 -5.74 7.57
C VAL A 462 -23.49 -5.89 8.96
N ASP A 463 -22.90 -6.69 9.84
CA ASP A 463 -23.34 -6.80 11.24
C ASP A 463 -22.78 -5.68 12.14
N ALA A 464 -21.55 -5.22 11.90
CA ALA A 464 -21.00 -4.02 12.54
C ALA A 464 -21.88 -2.77 12.30
N ASN A 465 -22.21 -2.48 11.04
CA ASN A 465 -22.96 -1.30 10.64
C ASN A 465 -24.44 -1.29 11.10
N LYS A 466 -24.94 -2.37 11.70
CA LYS A 466 -26.27 -2.40 12.35
C LYS A 466 -26.26 -1.86 13.79
N ARG A 467 -25.08 -1.71 14.41
CA ARG A 467 -24.96 -1.38 15.84
C ARG A 467 -24.68 0.10 16.06
N SER A 468 -25.48 0.75 16.91
CA SER A 468 -25.37 2.18 17.20
C SER A 468 -24.09 2.60 17.95
N ASN A 469 -23.33 1.63 18.47
CA ASN A 469 -22.02 1.80 19.10
C ASN A 469 -20.84 1.56 18.15
N PHE A 470 -21.10 1.29 16.87
CA PHE A 470 -20.08 1.20 15.82
C PHE A 470 -20.12 2.44 14.93
N HIS A 471 -18.94 2.98 14.63
CA HIS A 471 -18.74 4.12 13.73
C HIS A 471 -17.60 3.81 12.75
N MET A 472 -17.66 4.40 11.56
CA MET A 472 -16.64 4.23 10.52
C MET A 472 -16.28 5.58 9.90
N TRP A 473 -14.99 5.88 9.78
CA TRP A 473 -14.46 7.03 9.04
C TRP A 473 -13.61 6.51 7.87
N LEU A 474 -14.05 6.81 6.64
CA LEU A 474 -13.27 6.59 5.42
C LEU A 474 -12.40 7.81 5.13
N ASN A 475 -11.59 7.76 4.07
CA ASN A 475 -10.80 8.88 3.56
C ASN A 475 -9.89 9.51 4.64
N THR A 476 -9.47 8.73 5.64
CA THR A 476 -8.84 9.21 6.87
C THR A 476 -7.65 8.34 7.23
N SER A 477 -6.43 8.83 7.05
CA SER A 477 -5.20 8.16 7.46
C SER A 477 -4.90 8.42 8.95
N VAL A 478 -4.35 7.42 9.63
CA VAL A 478 -3.73 7.61 10.96
C VAL A 478 -2.24 7.92 10.76
N LYS A 479 -1.80 9.09 11.22
CA LYS A 479 -0.38 9.47 11.20
C LYS A 479 0.41 8.64 12.20
N ARG A 480 -0.05 8.65 13.45
CA ARG A 480 0.60 8.06 14.63
C ARG A 480 -0.35 7.96 15.81
N ILE A 481 0.00 7.09 16.75
CA ILE A 481 -0.65 6.98 18.05
C ILE A 481 -0.04 8.04 18.98
N ILE A 482 -0.89 8.75 19.72
CA ILE A 482 -0.49 9.66 20.81
C ILE A 482 -0.51 8.86 22.11
N ARG A 483 0.59 8.90 22.85
CA ARG A 483 0.80 8.10 24.07
C ARG A 483 1.58 8.85 25.15
N ASP A 484 1.29 8.53 26.40
CA ASP A 484 2.13 8.85 27.56
C ASP A 484 2.80 7.56 28.05
N GLY A 485 4.13 7.49 28.00
CA GLY A 485 4.85 6.24 28.20
C GLY A 485 4.36 5.12 27.26
N GLY A 486 3.92 4.01 27.85
CA GLY A 486 3.32 2.88 27.13
C GLY A 486 1.82 2.99 26.87
N HIS A 487 1.14 4.03 27.37
CA HIS A 487 -0.32 4.15 27.31
C HIS A 487 -0.79 5.09 26.19
N ALA A 488 -1.48 4.57 25.19
CA ALA A 488 -2.13 5.38 24.16
C ALA A 488 -3.31 6.18 24.74
N THR A 489 -3.41 7.45 24.40
CA THR A 489 -4.50 8.35 24.80
C THR A 489 -5.39 8.76 23.63
N GLY A 490 -4.87 8.69 22.40
CA GLY A 490 -5.59 9.01 21.18
C GLY A 490 -4.77 8.75 19.92
N LEU A 491 -5.30 9.14 18.76
CA LEU A 491 -4.67 8.96 17.45
C LEU A 491 -4.72 10.27 16.68
N LEU A 492 -3.59 10.65 16.07
CA LEU A 492 -3.49 11.79 15.17
C LEU A 492 -3.88 11.34 13.76
N VAL A 493 -4.91 11.95 13.18
CA VAL A 493 -5.44 11.62 11.85
C VAL A 493 -5.34 12.78 10.86
N GLU A 494 -5.23 12.43 9.58
CA GLU A 494 -5.23 13.35 8.44
C GLU A 494 -6.16 12.85 7.33
N ALA A 495 -6.80 13.78 6.63
CA ALA A 495 -7.66 13.45 5.49
C ALA A 495 -6.81 13.05 4.28
N THR A 496 -7.24 12.00 3.59
CA THR A 496 -6.64 11.47 2.35
C THR A 496 -7.57 11.60 1.15
N ASN A 497 -8.83 12.01 1.36
CA ASN A 497 -9.75 12.46 0.33
C ASN A 497 -10.82 13.39 0.97
N ASN A 498 -11.65 14.02 0.16
CA ASN A 498 -12.79 14.83 0.59
C ASN A 498 -13.69 14.09 1.59
N GLY A 499 -14.17 14.79 2.62
CA GLY A 499 -14.93 14.22 3.74
C GLY A 499 -14.09 13.51 4.81
N GLY A 500 -12.79 13.30 4.59
CA GLY A 500 -11.86 12.75 5.57
C GLY A 500 -11.70 13.60 6.83
N ARG A 501 -11.23 13.01 7.94
CA ARG A 501 -11.07 13.72 9.21
C ARG A 501 -9.64 14.15 9.50
N GLN A 502 -9.49 15.23 10.26
CA GLN A 502 -8.21 15.80 10.65
C GLN A 502 -8.21 16.19 12.13
N GLY A 503 -7.09 15.95 12.82
CA GLY A 503 -6.91 16.30 14.24
C GLY A 503 -6.65 15.07 15.12
N VAL A 504 -7.02 15.15 16.41
CA VAL A 504 -6.86 14.03 17.36
C VAL A 504 -8.22 13.42 17.70
N VAL A 505 -8.33 12.09 17.59
CA VAL A 505 -9.44 11.32 18.15
C VAL A 505 -8.99 10.63 19.44
N ASN A 506 -9.78 10.75 20.50
CA ASN A 506 -9.43 10.27 21.84
C ASN A 506 -9.95 8.86 22.11
N LEU A 507 -9.20 8.11 22.91
CA LEU A 507 -9.67 6.86 23.53
C LEU A 507 -10.48 7.17 24.80
N THR A 508 -11.36 6.25 25.20
CA THR A 508 -11.96 6.30 26.54
C THR A 508 -10.84 6.28 27.58
N ALA A 509 -10.77 7.30 28.44
CA ALA A 509 -9.64 7.50 29.34
C ALA A 509 -9.33 6.25 30.19
N VAL A 510 -8.06 5.88 30.27
CA VAL A 510 -7.53 4.67 30.95
C VAL A 510 -7.93 3.35 30.30
N THR A 511 -9.20 3.13 29.94
CA THR A 511 -9.70 1.80 29.53
C THR A 511 -9.71 1.55 28.03
N GLY A 512 -9.63 2.59 27.20
CA GLY A 512 -9.70 2.47 25.75
C GLY A 512 -8.43 1.89 25.13
N ARG A 513 -8.58 1.19 23.99
CA ARG A 513 -7.51 0.46 23.29
C ARG A 513 -7.41 0.80 21.80
N VAL A 514 -6.19 0.77 21.27
CA VAL A 514 -5.94 0.83 19.82
C VAL A 514 -5.80 -0.59 19.28
N ILE A 515 -6.45 -0.90 18.16
CA ILE A 515 -6.22 -2.10 17.37
C ILE A 515 -5.63 -1.67 16.02
N ILE A 516 -4.36 -1.95 15.79
CA ILE A 516 -3.72 -1.71 14.50
C ILE A 516 -4.00 -2.90 13.58
N SER A 517 -4.64 -2.66 12.44
CA SER A 517 -4.99 -3.66 11.42
C SER A 517 -4.62 -3.15 10.01
N ALA A 518 -3.53 -2.38 9.91
CA ALA A 518 -3.12 -1.63 8.74
C ALA A 518 -2.26 -2.43 7.73
N GLY A 519 -2.11 -3.74 7.95
CA GLY A 519 -1.41 -4.65 7.04
C GLY A 519 0.10 -4.66 7.25
N ALA A 520 0.77 -5.64 6.62
CA ALA A 520 2.20 -5.91 6.82
C ALA A 520 3.15 -4.72 6.52
N PHE A 521 2.69 -3.67 5.84
CA PHE A 521 3.45 -2.42 5.61
C PHE A 521 2.88 -1.22 6.38
N GLY A 522 1.55 -1.05 6.44
CA GLY A 522 0.92 0.07 7.16
C GLY A 522 1.07 -0.04 8.69
N THR A 523 1.08 -1.26 9.22
CA THR A 523 1.29 -1.53 10.66
C THR A 523 2.69 -1.15 11.14
N PRO A 524 3.81 -1.64 10.53
CA PRO A 524 5.14 -1.18 10.91
C PRO A 524 5.32 0.33 10.67
N LYS A 525 4.76 0.91 9.59
CA LYS A 525 4.75 2.36 9.37
C LYS A 525 4.14 3.13 10.54
N LEU A 526 2.97 2.69 11.02
CA LEU A 526 2.29 3.34 12.14
C LEU A 526 3.05 3.22 13.46
N LEU A 527 3.64 2.05 13.72
CA LEU A 527 4.48 1.81 14.90
C LEU A 527 5.75 2.69 14.87
N PHE A 528 6.46 2.76 13.74
CA PHE A 528 7.63 3.63 13.57
C PHE A 528 7.28 5.11 13.83
N ARG A 529 6.20 5.62 13.24
CA ARG A 529 5.70 6.99 13.46
C ARG A 529 5.22 7.26 14.89
N SER A 530 4.98 6.19 15.66
CA SER A 530 4.62 6.22 17.09
C SER A 530 5.83 5.99 18.02
N GLY A 531 7.06 5.93 17.50
CA GLY A 531 8.27 5.70 18.28
C GLY A 531 8.43 4.26 18.80
N ILE A 532 7.93 3.27 18.04
CA ILE A 532 7.99 1.85 18.39
C ILE A 532 8.59 1.08 17.20
N GLY A 533 9.72 0.42 17.41
CA GLY A 533 10.47 -0.29 16.37
C GLY A 533 11.98 -0.11 16.46
N PRO A 534 12.75 -0.58 15.48
CA PRO A 534 14.20 -0.55 15.51
C PRO A 534 14.75 0.87 15.49
N THR A 535 15.77 1.17 16.30
CA THR A 535 16.35 2.52 16.43
C THR A 535 16.79 3.13 15.10
N ASP A 536 17.26 2.35 14.12
CA ASP A 536 17.60 2.85 12.78
C ASP A 536 16.36 3.39 12.04
N GLN A 537 15.22 2.71 12.15
CA GLN A 537 13.94 3.13 11.55
C GLN A 537 13.34 4.34 12.27
N LEU A 538 13.43 4.37 13.60
CA LEU A 538 12.96 5.51 14.40
C LEU A 538 13.79 6.77 14.11
N ASN A 539 15.10 6.63 13.87
CA ASN A 539 15.95 7.74 13.43
C ASN A 539 15.58 8.26 12.04
N VAL A 540 15.16 7.40 11.10
CA VAL A 540 14.65 7.86 9.80
C VAL A 540 13.39 8.72 9.97
N VAL A 541 12.43 8.27 10.81
CA VAL A 541 11.24 9.07 11.13
C VAL A 541 11.61 10.39 11.82
N LEU A 542 12.56 10.38 12.76
CA LEU A 542 13.04 11.59 13.44
C LEU A 542 13.68 12.60 12.46
N SER A 543 14.26 12.12 11.35
CA SER A 543 14.81 12.95 10.27
C SER A 543 13.78 13.41 9.22
N SER A 544 12.53 12.95 9.31
CA SER A 544 11.45 13.20 8.34
C SER A 544 10.60 14.43 8.69
N THR A 545 9.55 14.67 7.89
CA THR A 545 8.50 15.68 8.16
C THR A 545 7.75 15.48 9.47
N ASP A 546 7.67 14.25 10.00
CA ASP A 546 7.06 13.98 11.31
C ASP A 546 7.98 14.38 12.49
N GLY A 547 9.30 14.44 12.25
CA GLY A 547 10.36 14.62 13.24
C GLY A 547 10.12 15.71 14.29
N PRO A 548 9.77 16.95 13.91
CA PRO A 548 9.49 18.05 14.85
C PRO A 548 8.33 17.80 15.83
N THR A 549 7.49 16.80 15.55
CA THR A 549 6.34 16.45 16.41
C THR A 549 6.46 15.04 17.03
N MET A 550 7.40 14.22 16.56
CA MET A 550 7.61 12.83 16.97
C MET A 550 7.79 12.72 18.48
N ILE A 551 7.37 11.60 19.08
CA ILE A 551 7.60 11.37 20.50
C ILE A 551 9.11 11.33 20.81
N ASN A 552 9.50 12.00 21.89
CA ASN A 552 10.89 12.11 22.33
C ASN A 552 11.56 10.74 22.50
N SER A 553 12.83 10.62 22.11
CA SER A 553 13.56 9.36 22.04
C SER A 553 13.75 8.63 23.37
N SER A 554 13.66 9.33 24.52
CA SER A 554 13.63 8.69 25.84
C SER A 554 12.40 7.79 26.05
N TYR A 555 11.34 7.93 25.24
CA TYR A 555 10.12 7.12 25.28
C TYR A 555 10.00 6.13 24.11
N TRP A 556 11.08 5.88 23.36
CA TRP A 556 11.07 4.90 22.27
C TRP A 556 11.14 3.46 22.79
N TYR A 557 10.42 2.56 22.12
CA TYR A 557 10.47 1.12 22.39
C TYR A 557 11.16 0.39 21.25
N ASN A 558 12.39 -0.08 21.49
CA ASN A 558 13.16 -0.85 20.53
C ASN A 558 12.58 -2.27 20.40
N LEU A 559 11.83 -2.50 19.33
CA LEU A 559 11.20 -3.78 18.99
C LEU A 559 11.61 -4.19 17.56
N PRO A 560 11.58 -5.49 17.21
CA PRO A 560 11.92 -5.99 15.87
C PRO A 560 10.81 -5.71 14.81
N VAL A 561 10.13 -4.57 14.90
CA VAL A 561 9.12 -4.12 13.92
C VAL A 561 9.77 -3.98 12.54
N GLY A 562 9.12 -4.52 11.52
CA GLY A 562 9.62 -4.58 10.15
C GLY A 562 10.53 -5.77 9.83
N TYR A 563 11.09 -6.46 10.84
CA TYR A 563 11.77 -7.75 10.64
C TYR A 563 10.77 -8.90 10.55
N ASN A 564 11.23 -10.10 10.15
CA ASN A 564 10.38 -11.28 9.92
C ASN A 564 9.29 -11.03 8.86
N LEU A 565 9.57 -10.16 7.89
CA LEU A 565 8.78 -10.09 6.66
C LEU A 565 8.88 -11.44 5.95
N ASP A 566 7.75 -11.98 5.51
CA ASP A 566 7.67 -13.23 4.76
C ASP A 566 6.57 -13.09 3.70
N ASP A 567 6.73 -13.76 2.56
CA ASP A 567 5.72 -13.93 1.51
C ASP A 567 5.97 -15.29 0.84
N HIS A 568 4.93 -15.88 0.21
CA HIS A 568 5.12 -17.12 -0.54
C HIS A 568 6.07 -16.85 -1.71
N LEU A 569 7.14 -17.64 -1.87
CA LEU A 569 7.96 -17.54 -3.07
C LEU A 569 7.14 -18.03 -4.27
N ASN A 570 6.79 -17.09 -5.16
CA ASN A 570 6.17 -17.41 -6.43
C ASN A 570 7.21 -17.91 -7.44
N THR A 571 6.88 -19.01 -8.14
CA THR A 571 7.54 -19.41 -9.38
C THR A 571 6.49 -19.96 -10.34
N ASP A 572 6.26 -19.25 -11.44
CA ASP A 572 5.30 -19.64 -12.48
C ASP A 572 5.90 -20.69 -13.41
N ALA A 573 5.09 -21.68 -13.78
CA ALA A 573 5.28 -22.53 -14.95
C ALA A 573 4.15 -22.22 -15.95
N GLN A 574 4.33 -22.51 -17.25
CA GLN A 574 3.31 -22.28 -18.27
C GLN A 574 3.24 -23.45 -19.26
N ILE A 575 2.02 -23.92 -19.50
CA ILE A 575 1.69 -24.94 -20.50
C ILE A 575 0.86 -24.31 -21.61
N SER A 576 0.78 -24.98 -22.76
CA SER A 576 -0.26 -24.78 -23.75
C SER A 576 -0.85 -26.11 -24.23
N HIS A 577 -2.11 -26.08 -24.64
CA HIS A 577 -2.83 -27.24 -25.17
C HIS A 577 -4.00 -26.74 -26.06
N PRO A 578 -4.23 -27.31 -27.26
CA PRO A 578 -5.13 -26.73 -28.26
C PRO A 578 -6.61 -26.62 -27.85
N ASN A 579 -7.04 -27.33 -26.81
CA ASN A 579 -8.42 -27.23 -26.29
C ASN A 579 -8.58 -26.20 -25.15
N ILE A 580 -7.52 -25.51 -24.73
CA ILE A 580 -7.62 -24.40 -23.74
C ILE A 580 -8.33 -23.23 -24.41
N SER A 581 -9.36 -22.69 -23.74
CA SER A 581 -10.16 -21.57 -24.24
C SER A 581 -9.98 -20.35 -23.33
N TYR A 582 -9.21 -19.36 -23.78
CA TYR A 582 -9.13 -18.05 -23.12
C TYR A 582 -10.47 -17.29 -23.19
N TYR A 583 -10.76 -16.53 -22.13
CA TYR A 583 -11.85 -15.56 -22.06
C TYR A 583 -11.22 -14.19 -21.83
N ASP A 584 -11.64 -13.16 -22.56
CA ASP A 584 -10.98 -11.85 -22.48
C ASP A 584 -11.48 -11.02 -21.30
N TRP A 585 -10.84 -11.22 -20.15
CA TRP A 585 -11.09 -10.49 -18.91
C TRP A 585 -10.68 -9.02 -18.96
N VAL A 586 -9.77 -8.63 -19.87
CA VAL A 586 -9.36 -7.23 -20.02
C VAL A 586 -10.38 -6.48 -20.88
N ALA A 587 -10.85 -7.10 -21.96
CA ALA A 587 -11.97 -6.57 -22.72
C ALA A 587 -13.28 -6.56 -21.90
N ALA A 588 -13.49 -7.51 -21.00
CA ALA A 588 -14.71 -7.62 -20.18
C ALA A 588 -15.04 -6.35 -19.37
N TRP A 589 -14.02 -5.59 -18.93
CA TRP A 589 -14.21 -4.31 -18.25
C TRP A 589 -15.14 -3.38 -19.04
N ASN A 590 -14.84 -3.09 -20.31
CA ASN A 590 -15.61 -2.14 -21.13
C ASN A 590 -16.50 -2.75 -22.24
N SER A 591 -16.17 -3.96 -22.69
CA SER A 591 -16.85 -4.66 -23.79
C SER A 591 -17.17 -6.11 -23.41
N PRO A 592 -17.89 -6.37 -22.30
CA PRO A 592 -18.20 -7.74 -21.89
C PRO A 592 -19.13 -8.44 -22.89
N ILE A 593 -18.97 -9.75 -23.00
CA ILE A 593 -19.86 -10.60 -23.80
C ILE A 593 -21.30 -10.41 -23.30
N THR A 594 -22.18 -9.91 -24.17
CA THR A 594 -23.50 -9.39 -23.77
C THR A 594 -24.37 -10.45 -23.09
N ALA A 595 -24.24 -11.72 -23.48
CA ALA A 595 -24.93 -12.84 -22.84
C ALA A 595 -24.46 -13.06 -21.39
N ASP A 596 -23.14 -13.02 -21.15
CA ASP A 596 -22.55 -13.24 -19.83
C ASP A 596 -22.86 -12.07 -18.89
N ALA A 597 -22.68 -10.83 -19.35
CA ALA A 597 -23.09 -9.62 -18.63
C ALA A 597 -24.60 -9.64 -18.28
N THR A 598 -25.47 -9.98 -19.24
CA THR A 598 -26.91 -10.11 -18.99
C THR A 598 -27.21 -11.19 -17.94
N SER A 599 -26.53 -12.35 -18.01
CA SER A 599 -26.74 -13.44 -17.05
C SER A 599 -26.25 -13.08 -15.64
N TYR A 600 -25.12 -12.37 -15.53
CA TYR A 600 -24.60 -11.90 -14.26
C TYR A 600 -25.48 -10.82 -13.63
N LEU A 601 -25.87 -9.81 -14.41
CA LEU A 601 -26.74 -8.72 -13.95
C LEU A 601 -28.11 -9.22 -13.50
N THR A 602 -28.72 -10.16 -14.24
CA THR A 602 -30.10 -10.63 -13.96
C THR A 602 -30.18 -11.81 -12.98
N LYS A 603 -29.14 -12.62 -12.84
CA LYS A 603 -29.18 -13.89 -12.07
C LYS A 603 -27.94 -14.19 -11.22
N ARG A 604 -26.86 -13.41 -11.33
CA ARG A 604 -25.52 -13.74 -10.73
C ARG A 604 -25.01 -15.11 -11.17
N THR A 605 -25.13 -15.39 -12.47
CA THR A 605 -24.62 -16.59 -13.12
C THR A 605 -23.57 -16.25 -14.17
N GLY A 606 -22.87 -17.27 -14.68
CA GLY A 606 -21.95 -17.12 -15.81
C GLY A 606 -20.49 -16.87 -15.40
N PRO A 607 -19.58 -16.69 -16.39
CA PRO A 607 -18.14 -16.49 -16.15
C PRO A 607 -17.82 -15.37 -15.17
N LEU A 608 -18.58 -14.26 -15.21
CA LEU A 608 -18.36 -13.07 -14.37
C LEU A 608 -18.66 -13.30 -12.87
N ALA A 609 -19.27 -14.44 -12.50
CA ALA A 609 -19.41 -14.88 -11.11
C ALA A 609 -18.20 -15.70 -10.61
N GLN A 610 -17.24 -16.03 -11.46
CA GLN A 610 -15.95 -16.63 -11.11
C GLN A 610 -14.87 -15.54 -11.04
N ALA A 611 -13.75 -15.81 -10.36
CA ALA A 611 -12.61 -14.90 -10.39
C ALA A 611 -12.01 -14.78 -11.80
N ALA A 612 -11.39 -13.63 -12.08
CA ALA A 612 -10.58 -13.39 -13.26
C ALA A 612 -9.07 -13.44 -12.94
N PRO A 613 -8.24 -14.04 -13.81
CA PRO A 613 -8.60 -14.89 -14.94
C PRO A 613 -9.17 -16.25 -14.48
N ASP A 614 -9.64 -17.12 -15.38
CA ASP A 614 -10.25 -18.42 -15.02
C ASP A 614 -9.29 -19.29 -14.20
N ILE A 615 -9.52 -19.39 -12.88
CA ILE A 615 -8.69 -20.17 -11.97
C ILE A 615 -9.16 -21.63 -11.98
N GLY A 616 -8.39 -22.45 -12.71
CA GLY A 616 -8.54 -23.91 -12.80
C GLY A 616 -8.10 -24.62 -11.52
N PRO A 617 -7.51 -25.84 -11.58
CA PRO A 617 -7.30 -26.64 -10.39
C PRO A 617 -6.31 -25.97 -9.43
N MET A 618 -6.72 -26.00 -8.17
CA MET A 618 -5.87 -25.72 -7.02
C MET A 618 -5.29 -27.06 -6.56
N PHE A 619 -3.97 -27.19 -6.42
CA PHE A 619 -3.35 -28.46 -6.04
C PHE A 619 -2.16 -28.30 -5.10
N TRP A 620 -1.86 -29.33 -4.31
CA TRP A 620 -0.87 -29.25 -3.23
C TRP A 620 -0.03 -30.51 -3.11
N GLU A 621 1.26 -30.31 -2.82
CA GLU A 621 2.21 -31.35 -2.44
C GLU A 621 3.05 -30.91 -1.24
N GLN A 622 3.59 -31.89 -0.51
CA GLN A 622 4.57 -31.64 0.55
C GLN A 622 5.90 -32.28 0.16
N ILE A 623 6.96 -31.47 0.17
CA ILE A 623 8.31 -31.89 -0.25
C ILE A 623 9.26 -31.68 0.92
N THR A 624 10.00 -32.74 1.27
CA THR A 624 11.03 -32.71 2.32
C THR A 624 12.41 -32.79 1.66
N PRO A 625 13.11 -31.65 1.46
CA PRO A 625 14.47 -31.63 0.95
C PRO A 625 15.48 -32.03 2.04
N GLY A 626 16.78 -31.94 1.73
CA GLY A 626 17.87 -32.49 2.54
C GLY A 626 18.08 -31.91 3.95
N ASP A 627 17.35 -30.87 4.36
CA ASP A 627 17.35 -30.37 5.75
C ASP A 627 16.29 -31.06 6.64
N GLY A 628 15.43 -31.90 6.07
CA GLY A 628 14.40 -32.65 6.78
C GLY A 628 13.13 -31.86 7.13
N ILE A 629 13.00 -30.60 6.71
CA ILE A 629 11.82 -29.77 7.00
C ILE A 629 10.78 -29.91 5.86
N PRO A 630 9.58 -30.48 6.10
CA PRO A 630 8.55 -30.60 5.08
C PRO A 630 8.02 -29.22 4.67
N ARG A 631 8.06 -28.94 3.37
CA ARG A 631 7.57 -27.70 2.77
C ARG A 631 6.27 -27.94 2.03
N ALA A 632 5.25 -27.17 2.35
CA ALA A 632 4.00 -27.13 1.61
C ALA A 632 4.17 -26.30 0.34
N ILE A 633 3.83 -26.88 -0.80
CA ILE A 633 3.71 -26.19 -2.09
C ILE A 633 2.23 -26.13 -2.44
N GLN A 634 1.68 -24.93 -2.61
CA GLN A 634 0.42 -24.73 -3.32
C GLN A 634 0.71 -24.42 -4.78
N TRP A 635 -0.09 -24.99 -5.68
CA TRP A 635 -0.14 -24.63 -7.08
C TRP A 635 -1.49 -24.00 -7.42
N THR A 636 -1.44 -22.91 -8.21
CA THR A 636 -2.60 -22.13 -8.65
C THR A 636 -2.59 -22.06 -10.18
N ALA A 637 -3.40 -22.90 -10.84
CA ALA A 637 -3.50 -22.92 -12.31
C ALA A 637 -4.55 -21.91 -12.80
N ARG A 638 -4.22 -21.11 -13.82
CA ARG A 638 -5.13 -20.09 -14.39
C ARG A 638 -4.99 -19.95 -15.90
N VAL A 639 -6.10 -19.73 -16.62
CA VAL A 639 -6.12 -19.56 -18.09
C VAL A 639 -5.69 -18.14 -18.46
N GLU A 640 -4.38 -17.94 -18.43
CA GLU A 640 -3.64 -16.71 -18.72
C GLU A 640 -2.21 -17.12 -19.12
N GLY A 641 -1.56 -16.40 -20.04
CA GLY A 641 -0.21 -16.70 -20.50
C GLY A 641 0.13 -16.07 -21.84
N ASP A 642 1.24 -16.49 -22.45
CA ASP A 642 1.87 -15.83 -23.59
C ASP A 642 1.07 -15.94 -24.90
N ILE A 643 0.16 -16.93 -24.97
CA ILE A 643 -0.72 -17.20 -26.12
C ILE A 643 -2.14 -17.58 -25.65
N PRO A 644 -3.20 -17.39 -26.47
CA PRO A 644 -4.60 -17.68 -26.06
C PRO A 644 -4.93 -19.15 -25.72
N THR A 645 -4.02 -20.08 -26.00
CA THR A 645 -4.13 -21.51 -25.62
C THR A 645 -3.20 -21.88 -24.47
N ALA A 646 -2.64 -20.90 -23.76
CA ALA A 646 -1.78 -21.09 -22.60
C ALA A 646 -2.55 -21.16 -21.28
N MET A 647 -1.93 -21.79 -20.28
CA MET A 647 -2.36 -21.77 -18.89
C MET A 647 -1.11 -21.62 -18.02
N THR A 648 -1.14 -20.69 -17.08
CA THR A 648 -0.04 -20.44 -16.14
C THR A 648 -0.33 -21.12 -14.81
N LEU A 649 0.66 -21.80 -14.25
CA LEU A 649 0.59 -22.58 -13.02
C LEU A 649 1.61 -22.00 -12.04
N SER A 650 1.16 -21.12 -11.14
CA SER A 650 2.01 -20.54 -10.10
C SER A 650 2.24 -21.53 -8.98
N SER A 651 3.50 -21.89 -8.72
CA SER A 651 3.89 -22.52 -7.45
C SER A 651 4.13 -21.46 -6.38
N TYR A 652 3.60 -21.73 -5.18
CA TYR A 652 3.76 -20.93 -3.98
C TYR A 652 4.39 -21.81 -2.90
N LEU A 653 5.63 -21.53 -2.53
CA LEU A 653 6.25 -22.09 -1.33
C LEU A 653 5.62 -21.47 -0.09
N GLY A 654 5.04 -22.30 0.79
CA GLY A 654 4.32 -21.87 2.00
C GLY A 654 4.96 -22.37 3.29
N ARG A 655 4.15 -22.97 4.16
CA ARG A 655 4.59 -23.54 5.45
C ARG A 655 5.84 -24.41 5.27
N GLY A 656 6.83 -24.19 6.12
CA GLY A 656 8.14 -24.86 6.06
C GLY A 656 9.23 -24.04 5.35
N GLN A 657 8.91 -22.92 4.70
CA GLN A 657 9.89 -21.95 4.17
C GLN A 657 10.85 -21.49 5.27
N VAL A 658 12.16 -21.62 5.04
CA VAL A 658 13.22 -21.30 6.01
C VAL A 658 13.81 -19.90 5.80
N GLY A 659 13.76 -19.35 4.57
CA GLY A 659 13.96 -17.92 4.31
C GLY A 659 15.07 -17.59 3.28
N PRO A 660 16.03 -16.69 3.58
CA PRO A 660 16.14 -15.86 4.79
C PRO A 660 14.89 -15.03 5.06
N ARG A 661 14.51 -14.84 6.32
CA ARG A 661 13.37 -13.94 6.64
C ARG A 661 13.72 -12.50 6.25
N GLY A 662 12.78 -11.83 5.60
CA GLY A 662 12.97 -10.50 5.04
C GLY A 662 12.84 -9.37 6.07
N ARG A 663 12.95 -8.15 5.55
CA ARG A 663 12.75 -6.90 6.29
C ARG A 663 12.05 -5.86 5.42
N THR A 664 11.12 -5.12 6.02
CA THR A 664 10.61 -3.85 5.48
C THR A 664 11.11 -2.67 6.29
N THR A 665 11.37 -1.56 5.61
CA THR A 665 11.88 -0.31 6.20
C THR A 665 11.09 0.89 5.73
N ILE A 666 11.16 1.98 6.49
CA ILE A 666 10.59 3.28 6.13
C ILE A 666 11.64 4.22 5.52
N SER A 667 11.26 4.95 4.49
CA SER A 667 12.07 5.98 3.84
C SER A 667 11.94 7.33 4.57
N LYS A 668 12.83 8.29 4.25
CA LYS A 668 12.70 9.68 4.75
C LYS A 668 11.40 10.36 4.26
N GLY A 669 10.84 9.92 3.13
CA GLY A 669 9.51 10.32 2.62
C GLY A 669 8.34 9.59 3.30
N LEU A 670 8.61 8.77 4.32
CA LEU A 670 7.63 7.93 5.04
C LEU A 670 6.96 6.85 4.15
N THR A 671 7.55 6.54 3.00
CA THR A 671 7.22 5.38 2.14
C THR A 671 7.76 4.10 2.78
N MET A 672 7.04 2.98 2.68
CA MET A 672 7.59 1.66 3.06
C MET A 672 8.20 0.94 1.87
N SER A 673 9.30 0.20 2.09
CA SER A 673 9.92 -0.65 1.07
C SER A 673 10.35 -2.01 1.59
N VAL A 674 10.56 -2.97 0.69
CA VAL A 674 11.19 -4.27 1.01
C VAL A 674 12.71 -4.14 0.96
N SER A 675 13.34 -3.89 2.10
CA SER A 675 14.80 -3.71 2.21
C SER A 675 15.60 -5.01 2.19
N THR A 676 14.92 -6.14 2.41
CA THR A 676 15.55 -7.47 2.47
C THR A 676 14.53 -8.49 2.00
N MET A 677 14.82 -9.17 0.88
CA MET A 677 13.94 -10.19 0.30
C MET A 677 13.76 -11.38 1.27
N PRO A 678 12.56 -11.98 1.36
CA PRO A 678 12.28 -13.12 2.25
C PRO A 678 12.66 -14.50 1.67
N TRP A 679 13.54 -14.55 0.66
CA TRP A 679 13.80 -15.75 -0.14
C TRP A 679 15.28 -15.90 -0.50
N GLY A 680 15.72 -17.15 -0.72
CA GLY A 680 17.08 -17.47 -1.17
C GLY A 680 17.74 -18.67 -0.48
N ASN A 681 17.08 -19.31 0.50
CA ASN A 681 17.56 -20.55 1.10
C ASN A 681 17.64 -21.69 0.07
N THR A 682 18.73 -22.47 0.10
CA THR A 682 19.02 -23.51 -0.89
C THR A 682 18.05 -24.70 -0.83
N TYR A 683 17.55 -25.06 0.34
CA TYR A 683 16.58 -26.15 0.52
C TYR A 683 15.16 -25.72 0.14
N ASP A 684 14.80 -24.46 0.42
CA ASP A 684 13.56 -23.82 -0.08
C ASP A 684 13.52 -23.87 -1.62
N LEU A 685 14.62 -23.48 -2.28
CA LEU A 685 14.74 -23.54 -3.73
C LEU A 685 14.77 -24.98 -4.27
N ALA A 686 15.42 -25.92 -3.57
CA ALA A 686 15.41 -27.33 -3.95
C ALA A 686 14.01 -27.95 -3.90
N ALA A 687 13.16 -27.54 -2.95
CA ALA A 687 11.77 -27.98 -2.88
C ALA A 687 10.94 -27.46 -4.08
N ILE A 688 11.10 -26.20 -4.47
CA ILE A 688 10.44 -25.62 -5.64
C ILE A 688 10.90 -26.31 -6.93
N ALA A 689 12.20 -26.53 -7.11
CA ALA A 689 12.74 -27.26 -8.25
C ALA A 689 12.13 -28.68 -8.35
N THR A 690 12.07 -29.39 -7.22
CA THR A 690 11.45 -30.72 -7.13
C THR A 690 9.96 -30.70 -7.47
N ALA A 691 9.22 -29.66 -7.05
CA ALA A 691 7.81 -29.49 -7.41
C ALA A 691 7.62 -29.28 -8.92
N ILE A 692 8.49 -28.50 -9.56
CA ILE A 692 8.46 -28.26 -11.01
C ILE A 692 8.74 -29.55 -11.77
N ASP A 693 9.74 -30.35 -11.35
CA ASP A 693 10.00 -31.68 -11.92
C ASP A 693 8.80 -32.63 -11.72
N HIS A 694 8.13 -32.60 -10.57
CA HIS A 694 6.89 -33.36 -10.33
C HIS A 694 5.73 -32.91 -11.23
N LEU A 695 5.55 -31.61 -11.47
CA LEU A 695 4.52 -31.07 -12.35
C LEU A 695 4.76 -31.49 -13.81
N VAL A 696 6.00 -31.37 -14.29
CA VAL A 696 6.40 -31.82 -15.63
C VAL A 696 6.15 -33.32 -15.78
N ALA A 697 6.57 -34.14 -14.81
CA ALA A 697 6.29 -35.57 -14.81
C ALA A 697 4.78 -35.87 -14.87
N ALA A 698 3.97 -35.21 -14.04
CA ALA A 698 2.53 -35.45 -13.96
C ALA A 698 1.79 -35.10 -15.27
N LEU A 699 2.11 -33.96 -15.89
CA LEU A 699 1.43 -33.51 -17.10
C LEU A 699 2.05 -34.02 -18.41
N SER A 700 3.26 -34.59 -18.39
CA SER A 700 3.93 -35.18 -19.58
C SER A 700 3.11 -36.25 -20.32
N THR A 701 2.17 -36.90 -19.63
CA THR A 701 1.29 -37.93 -20.20
C THR A 701 0.07 -37.36 -20.93
N VAL A 702 -0.19 -36.05 -20.82
CA VAL A 702 -1.32 -35.38 -21.46
C VAL A 702 -1.02 -35.17 -22.94
N LYS A 703 -1.74 -35.91 -23.80
CA LYS A 703 -1.62 -35.81 -25.26
C LYS A 703 -1.82 -34.35 -25.73
N ASN A 704 -0.96 -33.88 -26.63
CA ASN A 704 -0.95 -32.53 -27.20
C ASN A 704 -0.72 -31.38 -26.19
N LEU A 705 -0.24 -31.66 -24.97
CA LEU A 705 0.22 -30.63 -24.04
C LEU A 705 1.69 -30.30 -24.31
N THR A 706 2.01 -29.01 -24.37
CA THR A 706 3.37 -28.48 -24.52
C THR A 706 3.70 -27.64 -23.30
N PHE A 707 4.82 -27.90 -22.63
CA PHE A 707 5.38 -26.94 -21.68
C PHE A 707 6.07 -25.81 -22.45
N ILE A 708 5.65 -24.58 -22.19
CA ILE A 708 6.34 -23.36 -22.62
C ILE A 708 7.43 -23.05 -21.59
N TYR A 709 7.07 -23.13 -20.31
CA TYR A 709 7.97 -22.96 -19.17
C TYR A 709 7.71 -24.06 -18.11
N PRO A 710 8.72 -24.82 -17.65
CA PRO A 710 10.09 -24.89 -18.17
C PRO A 710 10.12 -25.40 -19.64
N PRO A 711 11.06 -24.94 -20.48
CA PRO A 711 11.19 -25.46 -21.85
C PRO A 711 11.52 -26.97 -21.86
N PRO A 712 11.04 -27.76 -22.84
CA PRO A 712 11.22 -29.21 -22.86
C PRO A 712 12.68 -29.66 -22.73
N GLY A 713 12.94 -30.60 -21.81
CA GLY A 713 14.29 -31.09 -21.48
C GLY A 713 15.03 -30.29 -20.39
N THR A 714 14.47 -29.17 -19.92
CA THR A 714 15.00 -28.40 -18.79
C THR A 714 14.49 -28.99 -17.46
N THR A 715 15.38 -29.23 -16.49
CA THR A 715 14.96 -29.64 -15.13
C THR A 715 14.44 -28.46 -14.31
N GLY A 716 13.64 -28.72 -13.28
CA GLY A 716 13.16 -27.70 -12.36
C GLY A 716 14.29 -26.89 -11.70
N ALA A 717 15.45 -27.53 -11.44
CA ALA A 717 16.63 -26.85 -10.92
C ALA A 717 17.29 -25.92 -11.95
N GLN A 718 17.39 -26.33 -13.22
CA GLN A 718 17.91 -25.50 -14.31
C GLN A 718 16.98 -24.31 -14.59
N TYR A 719 15.67 -24.55 -14.60
CA TYR A 719 14.68 -23.51 -14.83
C TYR A 719 14.64 -22.49 -13.69
N LEU A 720 14.65 -22.95 -12.43
CA LEU A 720 14.70 -22.06 -11.28
C LEU A 720 15.99 -21.23 -11.24
N ALA A 721 17.12 -21.77 -11.70
CA ALA A 721 18.37 -21.01 -11.86
C ALA A 721 18.31 -19.96 -12.98
N SER A 722 17.42 -20.11 -13.98
CA SER A 722 17.18 -19.12 -15.03
C SER A 722 16.32 -17.93 -14.57
N ILE A 723 15.59 -18.07 -13.46
CA ILE A 723 14.77 -17.01 -12.88
C ILE A 723 15.49 -16.44 -11.63
N PRO A 724 16.20 -15.30 -11.73
CA PRO A 724 16.95 -14.77 -10.61
C PRO A 724 16.07 -14.40 -9.41
N LEU A 725 16.70 -14.24 -8.25
CA LEU A 725 16.13 -13.58 -7.07
C LEU A 725 16.83 -12.24 -6.89
N SER A 726 16.14 -11.15 -7.22
CA SER A 726 16.67 -9.79 -7.13
C SER A 726 15.56 -8.78 -6.86
N TYR A 727 15.90 -7.60 -6.31
CA TYR A 727 14.93 -6.52 -6.15
C TYR A 727 14.33 -6.07 -7.49
N ALA A 728 15.09 -6.13 -8.58
CA ALA A 728 14.62 -5.75 -9.92
C ALA A 728 13.51 -6.66 -10.47
N ASN A 729 13.39 -7.91 -9.99
CA ASN A 729 12.32 -8.84 -10.38
C ASN A 729 11.45 -9.32 -9.21
N ILE A 730 11.46 -8.60 -8.06
CA ILE A 730 10.63 -8.91 -6.90
C ILE A 730 9.13 -8.99 -7.25
N GLY A 731 8.68 -8.16 -8.20
CA GLY A 731 7.30 -8.15 -8.70
C GLY A 731 6.84 -9.46 -9.35
N SER A 732 7.76 -10.25 -9.91
CA SER A 732 7.49 -11.57 -10.52
C SER A 732 7.59 -12.73 -9.51
N ARG A 733 8.22 -12.49 -8.35
CA ARG A 733 8.49 -13.52 -7.33
C ARG A 733 7.62 -13.38 -6.07
N ARG A 734 6.96 -12.24 -5.87
CA ARG A 734 5.96 -12.02 -4.82
C ARG A 734 4.64 -12.73 -5.15
N ALA A 735 3.98 -13.27 -4.13
CA ALA A 735 2.59 -13.70 -4.20
C ALA A 735 1.62 -12.63 -3.67
N ASN A 736 2.14 -11.56 -3.05
CA ASN A 736 1.39 -10.51 -2.36
C ASN A 736 0.69 -11.00 -1.07
N HIS A 737 1.21 -12.08 -0.47
CA HIS A 737 0.75 -12.64 0.80
C HIS A 737 1.61 -12.17 1.99
N TRP A 738 2.20 -10.98 1.87
CA TRP A 738 3.12 -10.34 2.82
C TRP A 738 2.63 -10.38 4.27
N LEU A 739 3.46 -10.88 5.18
CA LEU A 739 3.13 -11.07 6.60
C LEU A 739 4.34 -10.93 7.55
N GLY A 740 4.09 -11.05 8.86
CA GLY A 740 5.11 -11.27 9.89
C GLY A 740 5.90 -10.06 10.44
N THR A 741 5.71 -8.87 9.87
CA THR A 741 6.43 -7.62 10.23
C THR A 741 6.17 -7.06 11.64
N ALA A 742 5.23 -7.64 12.37
CA ALA A 742 4.95 -7.38 13.78
C ALA A 742 4.68 -8.70 14.53
N LYS A 743 5.54 -9.69 14.27
CA LYS A 743 5.48 -11.08 14.77
C LYS A 743 4.93 -11.23 16.20
N LEU A 744 4.01 -12.17 16.36
CA LEU A 744 3.51 -12.65 17.65
C LEU A 744 4.39 -13.75 18.24
N GLY A 745 4.56 -13.72 19.56
CA GLY A 745 5.22 -14.79 20.30
C GLY A 745 5.28 -14.53 21.81
N THR A 746 6.26 -15.17 22.46
CA THR A 746 6.53 -15.03 23.90
C THR A 746 7.88 -14.39 24.21
N ASP A 747 8.75 -14.30 23.21
CA ASP A 747 10.10 -13.76 23.27
C ASP A 747 10.09 -12.25 22.96
N SER A 748 9.82 -11.46 24.01
CA SER A 748 9.71 -9.99 23.92
C SER A 748 10.93 -9.33 23.25
N GLY A 749 10.67 -8.55 22.20
CA GLY A 749 11.68 -7.74 21.52
C GLY A 749 12.40 -6.74 22.40
N LEU A 750 11.76 -6.25 23.48
CA LEU A 750 12.39 -5.37 24.47
C LEU A 750 13.57 -6.03 25.20
N LEU A 751 13.60 -7.36 25.22
CA LEU A 751 14.62 -8.18 25.87
C LEU A 751 15.54 -8.87 24.84
N GLY A 752 15.54 -8.41 23.58
CA GLY A 752 16.31 -8.98 22.48
C GLY A 752 15.67 -10.19 21.79
N GLY A 753 14.40 -10.49 22.09
CA GLY A 753 13.62 -11.51 21.38
C GLY A 753 13.16 -11.06 19.99
N THR A 754 12.44 -11.94 19.30
CA THR A 754 11.97 -11.73 17.91
C THR A 754 10.53 -11.23 17.80
N SER A 755 9.79 -11.16 18.91
CA SER A 755 8.35 -10.85 18.90
C SER A 755 8.05 -9.40 19.25
N VAL A 756 7.17 -8.78 18.45
CA VAL A 756 6.66 -7.41 18.63
C VAL A 756 5.41 -7.40 19.53
N VAL A 757 4.58 -8.44 19.41
CA VAL A 757 3.36 -8.59 20.22
C VAL A 757 3.32 -9.88 21.02
N ASP A 758 2.63 -9.84 22.16
CA ASP A 758 2.40 -10.98 23.04
C ASP A 758 1.27 -11.91 22.52
N LEU A 759 0.95 -12.95 23.30
CA LEU A 759 -0.12 -13.89 22.98
C LEU A 759 -1.54 -13.29 23.01
N ASN A 760 -1.72 -12.06 23.52
CA ASN A 760 -2.97 -11.28 23.47
C ASN A 760 -2.92 -10.22 22.36
N THR A 761 -1.93 -10.29 21.47
CA THR A 761 -1.61 -9.32 20.42
C THR A 761 -1.23 -7.92 20.91
N LEU A 762 -0.94 -7.77 22.20
CA LEU A 762 -0.52 -6.51 22.83
C LEU A 762 0.94 -6.21 22.48
N VAL A 763 1.23 -4.99 22.04
CA VAL A 763 2.60 -4.55 21.71
C VAL A 763 3.44 -4.47 22.98
N TYR A 764 4.58 -5.16 23.01
CA TYR A 764 5.47 -5.17 24.16
C TYR A 764 5.94 -3.75 24.51
N GLY A 765 5.76 -3.35 25.77
CA GLY A 765 6.01 -1.96 26.21
C GLY A 765 4.76 -1.08 26.26
N THR A 766 3.57 -1.63 25.94
CA THR A 766 2.30 -0.89 25.93
C THR A 766 1.21 -1.65 26.67
N ASP A 767 0.23 -0.95 27.26
CA ASP A 767 -0.90 -1.57 27.98
C ASP A 767 -2.19 -1.66 27.15
N ASN A 768 -2.30 -0.89 26.07
CA ASN A 768 -3.52 -0.74 25.29
C ASN A 768 -3.34 -0.65 23.77
N ILE A 769 -2.14 -0.89 23.23
CA ILE A 769 -1.89 -0.93 21.78
C ILE A 769 -1.77 -2.38 21.33
N HIS A 770 -2.71 -2.85 20.51
CA HIS A 770 -2.71 -4.19 19.94
C HIS A 770 -2.48 -4.17 18.42
N VAL A 771 -2.05 -5.30 17.84
CA VAL A 771 -1.90 -5.49 16.39
C VAL A 771 -2.66 -6.72 15.93
N VAL A 772 -3.57 -6.59 14.97
CA VAL A 772 -4.38 -7.70 14.45
C VAL A 772 -4.54 -7.57 12.93
N ASP A 773 -3.51 -8.01 12.19
CA ASP A 773 -3.56 -8.28 10.76
C ASP A 773 -2.46 -9.31 10.36
N ALA A 774 -2.16 -9.46 9.07
CA ALA A 774 -1.11 -10.33 8.54
C ALA A 774 0.27 -10.13 9.21
N SER A 775 0.59 -8.92 9.69
CA SER A 775 1.86 -8.61 10.34
C SER A 775 2.18 -9.50 11.55
N ILE A 776 1.20 -10.13 12.21
CA ILE A 776 1.47 -10.93 13.43
C ILE A 776 1.92 -12.36 13.15
N PHE A 777 1.77 -12.87 11.92
CA PHE A 777 2.01 -14.27 11.56
C PHE A 777 3.51 -14.62 11.64
N PRO A 778 3.94 -15.62 12.43
CA PRO A 778 5.37 -15.96 12.56
C PRO A 778 6.04 -16.49 11.29
N GLY A 779 5.27 -17.02 10.33
CA GLY A 779 5.73 -17.56 9.06
C GLY A 779 4.56 -17.96 8.16
N MET A 780 4.86 -18.40 6.94
CA MET A 780 3.85 -18.71 5.93
C MET A 780 2.92 -19.88 6.31
N PRO A 781 1.61 -19.80 6.02
CA PRO A 781 0.72 -20.96 5.94
C PRO A 781 0.89 -21.71 4.61
N SER A 782 0.06 -22.72 4.36
CA SER A 782 0.09 -23.56 3.14
C SER A 782 -0.86 -23.07 2.03
N THR A 783 -1.53 -21.93 2.23
CA THR A 783 -2.63 -21.43 1.38
C THR A 783 -2.71 -19.89 1.41
N ASN A 784 -3.51 -19.27 0.53
CA ASN A 784 -3.69 -17.81 0.52
C ASN A 784 -4.24 -17.32 1.88
N PRO A 785 -3.61 -16.34 2.57
CA PRO A 785 -3.78 -16.14 4.01
C PRO A 785 -5.09 -15.46 4.45
N SER A 786 -5.98 -15.09 3.52
CA SER A 786 -7.14 -14.22 3.82
C SER A 786 -8.08 -14.80 4.89
N SER A 787 -8.37 -16.10 4.83
CA SER A 787 -9.18 -16.78 5.83
C SER A 787 -8.46 -16.92 7.17
N LEU A 788 -7.16 -17.22 7.17
CA LEU A 788 -6.36 -17.31 8.40
C LEU A 788 -6.30 -15.95 9.13
N ILE A 789 -6.17 -14.84 8.41
CA ILE A 789 -6.17 -13.50 9.03
C ILE A 789 -7.52 -13.18 9.68
N VAL A 790 -8.64 -13.57 9.06
CA VAL A 790 -9.99 -13.42 9.63
C VAL A 790 -10.18 -14.33 10.86
N ILE A 791 -9.62 -15.54 10.86
CA ILE A 791 -9.59 -16.45 12.02
C ILE A 791 -8.75 -15.87 13.16
N ALA A 792 -7.58 -15.31 12.84
CA ALA A 792 -6.71 -14.65 13.80
C ALA A 792 -7.41 -13.44 14.45
N ALA A 793 -8.22 -12.69 13.69
CA ALA A 793 -9.05 -11.60 14.21
C ALA A 793 -10.19 -12.09 15.13
N GLU A 794 -10.93 -13.12 14.73
CA GLU A 794 -11.94 -13.75 15.60
C GLU A 794 -11.32 -14.27 16.92
N HIS A 795 -10.11 -14.84 16.88
CA HIS A 795 -9.38 -15.31 18.08
C HIS A 795 -8.83 -14.16 18.93
N ALA A 796 -8.17 -13.18 18.32
CA ALA A 796 -7.63 -12.00 19.00
C ALA A 796 -8.72 -11.22 19.73
N SER A 797 -9.88 -11.02 19.08
CA SER A 797 -11.00 -10.31 19.70
C SER A 797 -11.46 -10.96 21.01
N GLN A 798 -11.50 -12.30 21.09
CA GLN A 798 -11.89 -13.01 22.30
C GLN A 798 -10.85 -12.86 23.41
N LYS A 799 -9.55 -12.89 23.07
CA LYS A 799 -8.47 -12.65 24.04
C LYS A 799 -8.51 -11.22 24.59
N ILE A 800 -8.64 -10.22 23.71
CA ILE A 800 -8.66 -8.80 24.08
C ILE A 800 -9.90 -8.47 24.93
N LEU A 801 -11.07 -9.05 24.61
CA LEU A 801 -12.29 -8.91 25.42
C LEU A 801 -12.21 -9.67 26.76
N ALA A 802 -11.36 -10.70 26.88
CA ALA A 802 -11.11 -11.42 28.12
C ALA A 802 -10.04 -10.76 29.02
N LEU A 803 -9.24 -9.83 28.50
CA LEU A 803 -8.31 -9.04 29.32
C LEU A 803 -9.07 -8.17 30.34
N PRO A 804 -8.57 -8.01 31.57
CA PRO A 804 -9.18 -7.13 32.56
C PRO A 804 -9.25 -5.68 32.06
N ALA A 805 -10.19 -4.91 32.61
CA ALA A 805 -10.22 -3.47 32.42
C ALA A 805 -8.98 -2.84 33.07
N LEU A 806 -8.27 -2.02 32.31
CA LEU A 806 -7.09 -1.29 32.76
C LEU A 806 -7.45 -0.34 33.90
N LYS A 807 -6.50 -0.09 34.81
CA LYS A 807 -6.69 0.78 35.97
C LYS A 807 -5.62 1.85 36.00
N ALA A 808 -5.99 3.04 36.46
CA ALA A 808 -5.05 4.13 36.66
C ALA A 808 -4.14 3.83 37.85
N LEU A 809 -2.84 4.02 37.65
CA LEU A 809 -1.81 3.83 38.66
C LEU A 809 -1.75 5.04 39.61
N PRO A 810 -1.59 4.83 40.92
CA PRO A 810 -1.49 5.93 41.89
C PRO A 810 -0.16 6.68 41.76
N GLN A 811 -0.06 7.84 42.39
CA GLN A 811 1.18 8.62 42.45
C GLN A 811 2.34 7.76 42.97
N TYR A 812 3.52 7.92 42.38
CA TYR A 812 4.77 7.20 42.69
C TYR A 812 4.78 5.69 42.36
N ALA A 813 3.71 5.12 41.79
CA ALA A 813 3.77 3.78 41.23
C ALA A 813 4.66 3.74 39.96
N GLN A 814 5.26 2.58 39.69
CA GLN A 814 5.95 2.33 38.42
C GLN A 814 4.92 2.26 37.28
N CYS A 815 5.11 3.08 36.23
CA CYS A 815 4.22 3.17 35.06
C CYS A 815 4.81 2.58 33.76
N GLY A 816 6.01 1.98 33.83
CA GLY A 816 6.69 1.40 32.68
C GLY A 816 8.11 0.91 32.99
N GLY A 817 8.78 0.39 31.96
CA GLY A 817 10.13 -0.18 32.02
C GLY A 817 10.20 -1.55 31.32
N LEU A 818 11.42 -2.04 31.07
CA LEU A 818 11.66 -3.28 30.29
C LEU A 818 11.00 -4.54 30.89
N TYR A 819 10.84 -4.57 32.22
CA TYR A 819 10.24 -5.67 32.97
C TYR A 819 8.86 -5.32 33.56
N PHE A 820 8.25 -4.21 33.15
CA PHE A 820 6.96 -3.80 33.68
C PHE A 820 5.82 -4.66 33.10
N ASN A 821 4.89 -5.10 33.96
CA ASN A 821 3.73 -5.86 33.50
C ASN A 821 2.62 -4.93 32.99
N PHE A 822 2.66 -4.63 31.69
CA PHE A 822 1.68 -3.77 31.05
C PHE A 822 0.25 -4.37 31.03
N THR A 823 0.05 -5.67 31.23
CA THR A 823 -1.31 -6.27 31.29
C THR A 823 -2.14 -5.77 32.48
N SER A 824 -1.52 -5.15 33.48
CA SER A 824 -2.19 -4.48 34.60
C SER A 824 -2.56 -3.00 34.36
N GLY A 825 -2.09 -2.40 33.26
CA GLY A 825 -2.19 -0.95 33.00
C GLY A 825 -0.90 -0.19 33.30
N GLY A 826 -0.59 0.80 32.47
CA GLY A 826 0.52 1.76 32.59
C GLY A 826 0.06 3.22 32.73
N ALA A 827 -1.23 3.50 32.48
CA ALA A 827 -1.82 4.84 32.64
C ALA A 827 -1.68 5.38 34.09
N CYS A 828 -1.17 6.59 34.26
CA CYS A 828 -1.18 7.27 35.56
C CYS A 828 -2.57 7.86 35.87
N ALA A 829 -2.92 7.93 37.16
CA ALA A 829 -4.09 8.68 37.61
C ALA A 829 -3.88 10.19 37.40
N ALA A 830 -4.91 10.91 36.94
CA ALA A 830 -4.84 12.36 36.81
C ALA A 830 -4.64 13.04 38.19
N PRO A 831 -3.82 14.10 38.31
CA PRO A 831 -3.15 14.84 37.25
C PRO A 831 -1.72 14.34 36.93
N TYR A 832 -1.33 13.15 37.42
CA TYR A 832 0.01 12.60 37.22
C TYR A 832 0.18 12.06 35.80
N ARG A 833 1.43 12.08 35.32
CA ARG A 833 1.87 11.53 34.02
C ARG A 833 2.99 10.52 34.23
N CYS A 834 3.23 9.63 33.28
CA CYS A 834 4.40 8.77 33.32
C CYS A 834 5.66 9.59 33.00
N VAL A 835 6.76 9.31 33.69
CA VAL A 835 8.04 10.00 33.46
C VAL A 835 9.20 9.00 33.46
N VAL A 836 10.11 9.14 32.51
CA VAL A 836 11.39 8.43 32.55
C VAL A 836 12.25 9.05 33.65
N GLY A 837 12.36 8.37 34.78
CA GLY A 837 13.36 8.70 35.79
C GLY A 837 14.75 8.25 35.34
N ASN A 838 15.79 8.92 35.89
CA ASN A 838 17.09 8.26 36.03
C ASN A 838 16.89 6.91 36.74
N SER A 839 17.73 5.92 36.43
CA SER A 839 17.69 4.59 37.04
C SER A 839 17.76 4.67 38.56
N LEU A 840 16.60 4.73 39.20
CA LEU A 840 16.43 4.41 40.61
C LEU A 840 16.74 2.93 40.74
N VAL A 841 18.01 2.64 41.04
CA VAL A 841 18.40 1.46 41.79
C VAL A 841 17.69 1.60 43.14
N ILE A 842 16.42 1.20 43.18
CA ILE A 842 15.73 0.90 44.43
C ILE A 842 16.63 -0.13 45.10
N PRO A 843 17.26 0.18 46.24
CA PRO A 843 18.10 -0.80 46.91
C PRO A 843 17.19 -1.97 47.25
N TYR A 844 17.47 -3.14 46.69
CA TYR A 844 16.74 -4.37 47.00
C TYR A 844 17.19 -4.81 48.40
N SER A 845 16.72 -4.08 49.42
CA SER A 845 16.99 -4.33 50.82
C SER A 845 16.42 -5.71 51.15
N PRO A 846 17.25 -6.69 51.56
CA PRO A 846 16.78 -8.04 51.86
C PRO A 846 16.17 -8.08 53.28
N SER A 847 15.24 -7.16 53.56
CA SER A 847 14.54 -7.03 54.83
C SER A 847 13.38 -8.02 54.94
N HIS A 848 13.74 -9.24 55.36
CA HIS A 848 12.85 -10.21 56.01
C HIS A 848 11.58 -10.64 55.24
N ILE A 849 11.78 -11.33 54.13
CA ILE A 849 10.90 -12.49 53.88
C ILE A 849 11.21 -13.52 54.96
N HIS A 850 10.22 -13.86 55.79
CA HIS A 850 10.33 -15.02 56.67
C HIS A 850 10.42 -16.30 55.81
N LEU A 851 11.62 -16.87 55.75
CA LEU A 851 11.82 -18.22 55.23
C LEU A 851 11.14 -19.23 56.17
N ASN A 852 9.89 -19.57 55.86
CA ASN A 852 9.37 -20.89 56.20
C ASN A 852 10.22 -21.91 55.44
N GLN A 853 11.27 -22.39 56.11
CA GLN A 853 12.16 -23.43 55.62
C GLN A 853 11.36 -24.68 55.20
N PRO A 854 11.79 -25.41 54.16
CA PRO A 854 11.18 -26.70 53.85
C PRO A 854 11.39 -27.66 55.02
N HIS A 855 10.34 -28.35 55.46
CA HIS A 855 10.50 -29.44 56.41
C HIS A 855 11.28 -30.59 55.74
N THR A 856 12.52 -30.77 56.16
CA THR A 856 13.27 -31.99 55.89
C THR A 856 12.68 -33.15 56.69
N CYS A 857 12.55 -34.31 56.05
CA CYS A 857 12.32 -35.60 56.71
C CYS A 857 13.27 -36.64 56.11
N THR A 858 14.53 -36.55 56.52
CA THR A 858 15.48 -37.67 56.38
C THR A 858 15.07 -38.80 57.33
N PRO A 859 14.92 -40.05 56.86
CA PRO A 859 15.01 -41.21 57.75
C PRO A 859 16.45 -41.34 58.29
N PRO A 860 16.64 -42.00 59.46
CA PRO A 860 17.94 -42.05 60.13
C PRO A 860 18.94 -43.04 59.51
N SER A 861 20.16 -42.99 60.04
CA SER A 861 21.36 -43.70 59.59
C SER A 861 21.32 -45.24 59.70
N HIS A 862 21.92 -45.89 58.69
CA HIS A 862 22.69 -47.15 58.73
C HIS A 862 22.21 -48.35 59.59
N SER A 863 21.95 -49.47 58.93
CA SER A 863 22.52 -50.77 59.35
C SER A 863 22.71 -51.77 58.19
N PHE A 864 23.88 -52.39 58.18
CA PHE A 864 24.28 -53.74 57.72
C PHE A 864 23.61 -54.47 56.51
N THR A 865 24.45 -54.70 55.49
CA THR A 865 24.74 -55.98 54.78
C THR A 865 23.83 -56.62 53.70
N ASN A 866 24.53 -56.95 52.59
CA ASN A 866 24.55 -58.22 51.84
C ASN A 866 23.60 -58.55 50.66
N ASN A 867 24.27 -59.12 49.65
CA ASN A 867 23.88 -60.14 48.66
C ASN A 867 22.80 -59.87 47.59
N GLN A 868 23.29 -59.86 46.34
CA GLN A 868 22.90 -60.77 45.25
C GLN A 868 21.46 -61.33 45.20
N THR A 869 20.76 -60.98 44.11
CA THR A 869 19.92 -61.84 43.21
C THR A 869 19.35 -63.16 43.78
N PRO A 870 18.03 -63.44 43.58
CA PRO A 870 17.64 -64.02 42.28
C PRO A 870 16.20 -63.79 41.75
N ARG A 871 16.09 -63.92 40.41
CA ARG A 871 15.05 -64.60 39.59
C ARG A 871 13.53 -64.38 39.83
N ILE A 872 12.88 -63.90 38.75
CA ILE A 872 11.62 -64.35 38.08
C ILE A 872 10.56 -65.15 38.87
N PRO A 873 9.27 -64.93 38.53
CA PRO A 873 8.48 -66.04 37.98
C PRO A 873 7.80 -65.74 36.63
N ASN A 874 7.66 -66.79 35.81
CA ASN A 874 6.86 -66.85 34.56
C ASN A 874 5.66 -67.78 34.77
N HIS A 875 4.53 -67.55 34.08
CA HIS A 875 3.38 -68.45 33.77
C HIS A 875 2.11 -67.56 33.59
N LEU A 876 1.15 -67.73 32.67
CA LEU A 876 0.88 -68.55 31.46
C LEU A 876 0.09 -67.64 30.46
N GLY A 877 -0.12 -67.92 29.16
CA GLY A 877 0.32 -68.99 28.25
C GLY A 877 -0.60 -69.10 27.01
N CYS A 878 -0.09 -69.66 25.90
CA CYS A 878 -0.83 -70.07 24.66
C CYS A 878 -1.38 -68.95 23.73
N LYS A 879 -1.38 -69.07 22.39
CA LYS A 879 -0.95 -70.18 21.48
C LYS A 879 -0.66 -69.70 20.03
N ASP A 880 0.24 -70.42 19.34
CA ASP A 880 0.37 -70.82 17.90
C ASP A 880 -0.15 -69.89 16.75
N SER A 881 0.42 -69.83 15.53
CA SER A 881 1.39 -70.71 14.81
C SER A 881 2.22 -70.01 13.70
N ASN A 882 3.38 -70.60 13.35
CA ASN A 882 4.18 -70.38 12.10
C ASN A 882 3.55 -71.20 10.92
N PRO A 883 4.12 -71.40 9.69
CA PRO A 883 5.45 -71.11 9.09
C PRO A 883 5.36 -70.31 7.73
N THR A 884 6.31 -70.16 6.78
CA THR A 884 7.51 -70.91 6.32
C THR A 884 8.60 -70.03 5.65
N ASN A 885 9.85 -70.54 5.60
CA ASN A 885 10.98 -70.07 4.76
C ASN A 885 11.58 -71.29 4.02
N PRO A 886 12.13 -71.19 2.78
CA PRO A 886 13.59 -71.35 2.56
C PRO A 886 14.15 -70.55 1.33
N ARG A 887 15.45 -70.40 0.99
CA ARG A 887 16.73 -71.12 1.24
C ARG A 887 17.96 -70.17 1.22
N ARG A 888 19.00 -70.49 2.03
CA ARG A 888 20.48 -70.63 1.76
C ARG A 888 21.28 -69.63 0.88
N GLU A 889 22.63 -69.50 0.97
CA GLU A 889 23.69 -70.44 1.41
C GLU A 889 25.00 -69.77 1.97
N SER A 890 25.81 -70.55 2.73
CA SER A 890 27.28 -70.54 3.04
C SER A 890 28.22 -69.33 2.71
N ALA A 891 29.35 -69.06 3.41
CA ALA A 891 29.99 -69.59 4.64
C ALA A 891 31.16 -68.66 5.13
N THR A 892 31.89 -69.04 6.19
CA THR A 892 32.98 -68.31 6.88
C THR A 892 34.32 -69.11 6.82
N PRO A 893 35.43 -68.86 7.57
CA PRO A 893 35.88 -67.68 8.38
C PRO A 893 37.39 -67.29 8.16
N TYR A 894 37.87 -66.19 8.77
CA TYR A 894 38.99 -66.18 9.77
C TYR A 894 39.30 -64.77 10.35
N HIS A 895 40.07 -64.71 11.45
CA HIS A 895 40.46 -63.52 12.22
C HIS A 895 41.97 -63.63 12.61
N PRO A 896 42.70 -62.56 13.03
CA PRO A 896 42.54 -62.00 14.39
C PRO A 896 42.93 -60.50 14.60
N SER A 897 42.62 -59.98 15.81
CA SER A 897 43.32 -58.96 16.65
C SER A 897 44.26 -57.88 16.02
N ASN A 898 44.35 -56.62 16.51
CA ASN A 898 44.64 -56.31 17.93
C ASN A 898 44.58 -54.79 18.31
N LYS A 899 44.38 -54.52 19.63
CA LYS A 899 44.75 -53.32 20.43
C LYS A 899 44.07 -51.94 20.25
N GLN A 900 44.14 -51.18 21.36
CA GLN A 900 43.60 -49.83 21.61
C GLN A 900 44.75 -48.79 21.68
N ALA A 901 44.44 -47.48 21.55
CA ALA A 901 45.05 -46.39 22.33
C ALA A 901 44.31 -45.03 22.13
N LEU A 902 44.45 -44.11 23.09
CA LEU A 902 44.01 -42.70 23.02
C LEU A 902 45.18 -41.79 22.59
N ASN A 903 44.93 -40.59 22.06
CA ASN A 903 45.17 -39.31 22.82
C ASN A 903 45.08 -37.98 22.01
N ILE A 904 44.49 -36.97 22.67
CA ILE A 904 44.97 -35.58 22.89
C ILE A 904 45.38 -34.68 21.69
N GLN A 905 44.59 -33.59 21.52
CA GLN A 905 44.93 -32.22 21.03
C GLN A 905 45.63 -32.02 19.67
N PRO A 906 45.42 -30.84 19.07
CA PRO A 906 46.51 -30.10 18.43
C PRO A 906 46.70 -28.69 19.03
N ARG A 907 47.94 -28.37 19.40
CA ARG A 907 48.40 -26.97 19.56
C ARG A 907 48.96 -26.43 18.24
N LEU A 908 49.09 -25.11 18.19
CA LEU A 908 49.47 -24.29 17.04
C LEU A 908 50.93 -24.48 16.55
N GLN A 909 51.11 -24.34 15.21
CA GLN A 909 52.25 -23.70 14.53
C GLN A 909 53.62 -24.47 14.58
N PRO A 910 54.69 -24.06 13.83
CA PRO A 910 54.86 -22.91 12.93
C PRO A 910 55.49 -23.24 11.54
N ILE A 911 55.97 -22.20 10.81
CA ILE A 911 56.97 -22.20 9.70
C ILE A 911 56.40 -22.65 8.33
N ASN A 912 56.63 -21.98 7.18
CA ASN A 912 56.92 -20.57 6.76
C ASN A 912 56.89 -20.56 5.19
N PHE A 913 57.24 -19.58 4.35
CA PHE A 913 57.75 -18.18 4.33
C PHE A 913 57.43 -17.66 2.87
N SER A 914 57.63 -16.43 2.40
CA SER A 914 57.91 -15.08 2.93
C SER A 914 57.82 -14.07 1.76
N ASN A 915 57.36 -12.82 2.00
CA ASN A 915 58.04 -11.62 1.46
C ASN A 915 57.56 -10.31 2.12
N PHE A 916 58.54 -9.49 2.52
CA PHE A 916 58.61 -8.09 3.00
C PHE A 916 57.30 -7.30 3.27
N LYS A 917 57.04 -6.70 4.45
CA LYS A 917 57.80 -5.72 5.31
C LYS A 917 57.78 -4.28 4.76
N PHE A 918 57.65 -3.19 5.54
CA PHE A 918 57.60 -2.95 7.01
C PHE A 918 56.90 -1.57 7.28
N GLN A 919 56.72 -0.94 8.46
CA GLN A 919 57.07 -1.07 9.91
C GLN A 919 55.83 -0.52 10.74
N VAL A 920 55.58 -0.75 12.04
CA VAL A 920 56.17 -0.26 13.34
C VAL A 920 56.07 1.27 13.52
N SER A 921 55.64 1.88 14.65
CA SER A 921 55.49 1.51 16.10
C SER A 921 54.34 2.33 16.76
N SER A 922 53.92 2.22 18.03
CA SER A 922 53.84 1.17 19.09
C SER A 922 53.13 1.80 20.33
N LEU A 923 52.61 1.01 21.28
CA LEU A 923 51.88 1.52 22.47
C LEU A 923 52.77 2.28 23.48
N HIS A 924 52.17 3.16 24.31
CA HIS A 924 52.12 3.01 25.79
C HIS A 924 51.08 3.95 26.47
N SER A 925 51.02 3.94 27.80
CA SER A 925 49.88 4.35 28.66
C SER A 925 50.24 5.46 29.69
N LEU A 926 49.28 5.76 30.61
CA LEU A 926 49.42 6.39 31.95
C LEU A 926 49.04 7.89 32.17
N THR A 927 47.83 8.08 32.72
CA THR A 927 47.46 8.80 33.98
C THR A 927 47.83 10.27 34.31
N HIS A 928 46.83 10.91 34.98
CA HIS A 928 46.90 11.90 36.08
C HIS A 928 47.08 13.44 35.81
N SER A 929 45.96 14.16 35.99
CA SER A 929 45.71 15.26 36.98
C SER A 929 46.50 16.60 37.00
N LEU A 930 45.81 17.63 37.51
CA LEU A 930 46.28 18.97 37.99
C LEU A 930 46.72 20.01 36.91
N THR A 931 46.66 21.35 37.10
CA THR A 931 45.71 22.30 37.77
C THR A 931 46.09 23.75 37.38
N LEU A 932 45.13 24.70 37.39
CA LEU A 932 45.32 26.17 37.28
C LEU A 932 45.92 26.67 35.92
N SER A 933 45.75 27.93 35.46
CA SER A 933 45.67 29.20 36.19
C SER A 933 44.77 30.30 35.55
N LEU A 934 44.39 31.25 36.42
CA LEU A 934 44.02 32.66 36.16
C LEU A 934 45.11 33.42 35.33
N SER A 935 44.93 34.65 34.79
CA SER A 935 43.98 35.74 35.08
C SER A 935 43.96 36.89 34.04
N PHE A 936 42.91 37.74 34.09
CA PHE A 936 42.87 39.18 33.68
C PHE A 936 43.06 39.55 32.17
N LEU A 937 42.65 40.73 31.65
CA LEU A 937 42.18 42.01 32.24
C LEU A 937 41.25 42.80 31.26
N LEU A 938 40.54 43.83 31.80
CA LEU A 938 39.87 44.98 31.15
C LEU A 938 38.43 44.85 30.56
N ALA A 939 37.60 45.82 30.96
CA ALA A 939 36.39 46.33 30.29
C ALA A 939 36.58 47.86 30.07
N PRO A 940 35.65 48.60 29.42
CA PRO A 940 34.61 49.27 30.22
C PRO A 940 33.24 49.51 29.54
N PHE A 941 32.34 50.13 30.30
CA PHE A 941 30.94 50.53 30.03
C PHE A 941 30.71 51.55 28.88
N THR A 942 29.53 51.47 28.26
CA THR A 942 28.56 52.58 28.04
C THR A 942 27.14 51.98 27.94
N LEU A 943 26.24 52.22 28.90
CA LEU A 943 25.24 53.32 29.01
C LEU A 943 23.90 53.09 28.25
N LEU A 944 22.83 52.92 29.05
CA LEU A 944 21.41 53.11 28.68
C LEU A 944 21.09 54.62 28.48
N PRO A 945 19.98 54.96 27.80
CA PRO A 945 18.78 55.29 28.58
C PRO A 945 17.44 54.79 27.97
N SER A 946 16.46 54.60 28.84
CA SER A 946 15.03 54.47 28.54
C SER A 946 14.31 55.82 28.57
N HIS A 947 13.18 55.99 27.86
CA HIS A 947 11.91 56.66 28.26
C HIS A 947 10.97 56.74 27.01
N THR A 948 9.73 56.22 27.00
CA THR A 948 8.43 56.67 27.59
C THR A 948 7.83 57.97 27.04
N HIS A 949 6.47 58.03 27.04
CA HIS A 949 5.56 59.15 26.70
C HIS A 949 5.13 59.28 25.21
N ILE A 950 3.91 59.73 24.84
CA ILE A 950 2.73 60.14 25.64
C ILE A 950 1.35 59.89 24.96
N ILE A 951 0.31 60.03 25.78
CA ILE A 951 -1.16 59.91 25.62
C ILE A 951 -1.77 60.79 24.48
N GLN A 952 -2.99 60.42 24.02
CA GLN A 952 -4.09 61.22 23.37
C GLN A 952 -4.49 60.76 21.95
N ILE A 953 -5.75 60.86 21.46
CA ILE A 953 -7.06 61.19 22.07
C ILE A 953 -8.23 60.44 21.36
N SER A 954 -9.45 60.52 21.88
CA SER A 954 -10.68 59.87 21.41
C SER A 954 -11.24 60.33 20.05
N LYS A 955 -12.11 59.49 19.44
CA LYS A 955 -13.49 59.86 19.03
C LYS A 955 -14.35 58.70 18.49
N PHE A 956 -15.60 58.64 18.97
CA PHE A 956 -16.75 58.04 18.25
C PHE A 956 -17.37 59.11 17.31
N PRO A 957 -18.05 58.70 16.24
CA PRO A 957 -19.54 58.70 16.18
C PRO A 957 -20.11 57.37 15.64
N ILE A 958 -21.35 56.89 15.89
CA ILE A 958 -22.70 57.45 16.17
C ILE A 958 -23.53 57.74 14.88
N SER A 959 -24.84 57.35 14.91
CA SER A 959 -25.94 57.58 13.93
C SER A 959 -25.85 56.77 12.62
N LYS A 960 -26.87 56.06 12.10
CA LYS A 960 -28.30 55.74 12.43
C LYS A 960 -28.63 54.35 11.80
N SER A 961 -29.67 53.54 12.12
CA SER A 961 -31.00 53.68 12.76
C SER A 961 -32.20 53.99 11.84
N CYS A 962 -32.92 52.94 11.38
CA CYS A 962 -34.38 52.85 11.14
C CYS A 962 -34.76 51.34 11.04
N LEU A 963 -35.64 50.72 11.85
CA LEU A 963 -37.11 50.84 12.01
C LEU A 963 -37.91 50.05 10.92
N TYR A 964 -39.03 49.34 11.18
CA TYR A 964 -39.99 49.38 12.31
C TYR A 964 -40.82 48.07 12.54
N SER A 965 -40.75 47.45 13.74
CA SER A 965 -41.81 46.61 14.41
C SER A 965 -42.28 45.25 13.78
N ARG A 966 -43.06 44.33 14.40
CA ARG A 966 -43.70 44.10 15.75
C ARG A 966 -43.52 42.60 16.12
N GLY A 967 -43.66 42.08 17.35
CA GLY A 967 -43.86 42.69 18.68
C GLY A 967 -44.42 41.69 19.74
N PHE A 968 -43.66 41.43 20.81
CA PHE A 968 -43.98 40.98 22.19
C PHE A 968 -45.27 40.19 22.57
N VAL A 969 -45.13 39.23 23.50
CA VAL A 969 -45.59 39.30 24.92
C VAL A 969 -44.91 38.18 25.78
N LEU A 970 -44.77 38.42 27.09
CA LEU A 970 -44.22 37.62 28.22
C LEU A 970 -45.06 37.97 29.49
N PRO A 971 -44.93 37.40 30.73
CA PRO A 971 -44.00 36.37 31.28
C PRO A 971 -44.62 35.33 32.29
N LEU A 972 -43.75 34.54 32.95
CA LEU A 972 -43.78 34.06 34.38
C LEU A 972 -44.92 33.21 34.99
N ALA A 973 -44.55 32.08 35.63
CA ALA A 973 -44.83 31.75 37.07
C ALA A 973 -44.12 30.44 37.55
N ARG A 974 -44.14 30.15 38.86
CA ARG A 974 -43.49 28.97 39.54
C ARG A 974 -44.49 27.92 40.04
N GLY A 975 -44.02 26.69 40.32
CA GLY A 975 -44.68 25.70 41.19
C GLY A 975 -43.81 24.45 41.46
N GLU A 976 -43.87 23.88 42.66
CA GLU A 976 -43.15 22.64 43.09
C GLU A 976 -44.15 21.53 43.48
N GLY A 977 -43.75 20.24 43.46
CA GLY A 977 -44.50 19.20 44.22
C GLY A 977 -44.42 17.71 43.79
N ARG A 978 -43.45 16.97 44.35
CA ARG A 978 -43.51 15.60 44.94
C ARG A 978 -44.08 14.33 44.22
N ASP A 979 -43.25 13.28 44.30
CA ASP A 979 -43.47 11.88 44.74
C ASP A 979 -44.26 10.82 43.92
N GLY A 980 -43.77 9.55 44.00
CA GLY A 980 -44.38 8.30 43.49
C GLY A 980 -43.79 7.74 42.19
N LYS A 981 -42.85 6.77 42.07
CA LYS A 981 -42.31 5.64 42.90
C LYS A 981 -42.91 4.25 42.54
N GLU A 982 -42.02 3.31 42.15
CA GLU A 982 -42.24 1.84 41.92
C GLU A 982 -43.22 1.41 40.80
N SER A 983 -43.15 0.23 40.15
CA SER A 983 -42.20 -0.91 40.07
C SER A 983 -42.38 -1.59 38.68
N MET A 984 -41.37 -2.04 37.91
CA MET A 984 -40.40 -3.16 38.05
C MET A 984 -40.94 -4.57 37.69
N ASN A 985 -40.17 -5.30 36.85
CA ASN A 985 -40.31 -6.69 36.38
C ASN A 985 -41.45 -6.98 35.36
N ALA A 986 -41.30 -7.61 34.18
CA ALA A 986 -40.32 -8.53 33.55
C ALA A 986 -40.69 -10.04 33.63
N ILE A 987 -40.09 -10.84 32.71
CA ILE A 987 -40.15 -12.32 32.57
C ILE A 987 -41.46 -12.86 31.92
N SER A 988 -41.48 -13.90 31.06
CA SER A 988 -40.57 -14.42 30.01
C SER A 988 -41.25 -15.56 29.20
N TRP A 989 -40.59 -16.07 28.12
CA TRP A 989 -40.80 -17.42 27.52
C TRP A 989 -42.13 -17.65 26.74
N ARG A 990 -42.26 -18.60 25.79
CA ARG A 990 -41.26 -19.48 25.10
C ARG A 990 -41.67 -19.86 23.66
N ARG A 991 -40.78 -20.62 23.01
CA ARG A 991 -40.83 -21.26 21.66
C ARG A 991 -42.03 -22.18 21.42
N GLY A 992 -42.28 -22.49 20.14
CA GLY A 992 -43.15 -23.56 19.63
C GLY A 992 -43.79 -23.15 18.29
N GLU A 993 -43.11 -23.13 17.15
CA GLU A 993 -42.42 -24.20 16.38
C GLU A 993 -43.38 -25.03 15.50
N GLU A 994 -42.91 -25.38 14.28
CA GLU A 994 -43.60 -26.18 13.23
C GLU A 994 -44.86 -25.57 12.53
N ARG A 995 -45.28 -25.99 11.31
CA ARG A 995 -44.55 -26.19 10.02
C ARG A 995 -45.53 -26.53 8.86
N ARG A 996 -45.14 -26.23 7.61
CA ARG A 996 -45.62 -26.79 6.30
C ARG A 996 -47.06 -26.42 5.83
N GLY A 997 -47.30 -26.63 4.51
CA GLY A 997 -48.62 -26.56 3.83
C GLY A 997 -49.04 -25.14 3.41
N GLU A 998 -48.54 -24.50 2.34
CA GLU A 998 -48.32 -24.90 0.93
C GLU A 998 -49.60 -24.87 0.03
N LYS A 999 -49.44 -24.26 -1.17
CA LYS A 999 -50.32 -24.21 -2.37
C LYS A 999 -51.44 -23.14 -2.51
N ARG A 1000 -51.24 -22.33 -3.57
CA ARG A 1000 -52.21 -21.72 -4.54
C ARG A 1000 -53.15 -20.61 -4.01
N ARG A 1001 -53.21 -19.40 -4.62
CA ARG A 1001 -53.39 -18.93 -6.03
C ARG A 1001 -54.85 -18.92 -6.52
N GLY A 1002 -55.28 -17.75 -7.01
CA GLY A 1002 -56.63 -17.31 -7.39
C GLY A 1002 -56.85 -15.91 -6.79
N GLU A 1003 -57.05 -14.77 -7.47
CA GLU A 1003 -57.86 -14.42 -8.66
C GLU A 1003 -59.38 -14.68 -8.45
N GLU A 1004 -60.31 -13.72 -8.65
CA GLU A 1004 -60.16 -12.30 -9.06
C GLU A 1004 -61.40 -11.41 -8.71
N ARG A 1005 -61.17 -10.11 -8.39
CA ARG A 1005 -61.96 -8.90 -8.77
C ARG A 1005 -63.45 -8.63 -8.35
N ARG A 1006 -63.76 -7.30 -8.33
CA ARG A 1006 -65.07 -6.56 -8.51
C ARG A 1006 -66.10 -6.60 -7.37
N GLU A 1007 -67.01 -5.61 -7.14
CA GLU A 1007 -67.30 -4.21 -7.62
C GLU A 1007 -68.20 -3.52 -6.52
N ARG A 1008 -68.65 -2.24 -6.44
CA ARG A 1008 -68.83 -0.98 -7.23
C ARG A 1008 -68.60 0.23 -6.27
N ARG A 1009 -68.20 1.46 -6.63
CA ARG A 1009 -68.67 2.53 -7.58
C ARG A 1009 -69.96 3.27 -7.17
N VAL A 1010 -69.86 4.60 -6.93
CA VAL A 1010 -70.87 5.70 -7.02
C VAL A 1010 -70.21 6.99 -6.46
N ARG A 1011 -70.38 8.26 -6.89
CA ARG A 1011 -71.04 8.95 -8.04
C ARG A 1011 -70.35 10.33 -8.27
N ASN A 1012 -70.24 10.81 -9.52
CA ASN A 1012 -70.11 12.23 -9.97
C ASN A 1012 -68.90 13.08 -9.47
N GLN A 1013 -68.33 14.04 -10.20
CA GLN A 1013 -68.44 14.61 -11.58
C GLN A 1013 -67.12 15.42 -11.81
N LYS A 1014 -66.66 15.97 -12.96
CA LYS A 1014 -67.07 16.34 -14.35
C LYS A 1014 -65.75 16.28 -15.21
N ARG A 1015 -65.69 16.27 -16.55
CA ARG A 1015 -66.57 15.88 -17.68
C ARG A 1015 -65.77 16.06 -19.00
N VAL A 1016 -65.92 15.18 -20.01
CA VAL A 1016 -65.70 15.44 -21.46
C VAL A 1016 -64.27 15.72 -22.00
N GLU A 1017 -63.77 15.21 -23.14
CA GLU A 1017 -63.98 14.05 -24.08
C GLU A 1017 -63.31 14.45 -25.45
N LEU A 1018 -62.83 13.65 -26.44
CA LEU A 1018 -62.73 12.24 -26.89
C LEU A 1018 -61.33 12.09 -27.59
N SER A 1019 -60.50 11.04 -27.44
CA SER A 1019 -60.54 9.63 -27.89
C SER A 1019 -60.12 9.29 -29.36
N ARG A 1020 -59.27 8.24 -29.51
CA ARG A 1020 -59.19 7.20 -30.58
C ARG A 1020 -58.46 7.42 -31.94
N TRP A 1021 -57.56 6.44 -32.22
CA TRP A 1021 -57.40 5.62 -33.44
C TRP A 1021 -57.26 6.23 -34.85
N ARG A 1022 -56.09 6.03 -35.50
CA ARG A 1022 -55.78 5.12 -36.63
C ARG A 1022 -54.25 5.19 -36.90
N LEU A 1023 -53.48 4.17 -37.32
CA LEU A 1023 -53.60 3.02 -38.25
C LEU A 1023 -53.19 3.36 -39.70
N GLY A 1024 -51.94 3.03 -40.06
CA GLY A 1024 -51.59 2.53 -41.41
C GLY A 1024 -50.51 3.28 -42.21
N PHE A 1025 -49.48 2.54 -42.64
CA PHE A 1025 -48.65 2.72 -43.86
C PHE A 1025 -47.78 4.00 -43.98
N SER A 1026 -46.62 4.00 -44.67
CA SER A 1026 -45.73 2.91 -45.14
C SER A 1026 -44.47 3.49 -45.79
N LEU A 1027 -43.42 2.65 -45.97
CA LEU A 1027 -42.20 2.87 -46.77
C LEU A 1027 -41.22 3.92 -46.20
N GLY A 1028 -39.90 3.78 -46.39
CA GLY A 1028 -39.19 2.60 -46.92
C GLY A 1028 -37.81 2.92 -47.47
N PHE A 1029 -36.83 2.03 -47.18
CA PHE A 1029 -35.42 2.06 -47.61
C PHE A 1029 -34.58 3.24 -47.03
N SER A 1030 -33.33 3.09 -46.54
CA SER A 1030 -32.23 2.09 -46.64
C SER A 1030 -31.11 2.53 -47.59
N LEU A 1031 -29.86 2.34 -47.12
CA LEU A 1031 -28.58 2.79 -47.71
C LEU A 1031 -28.48 4.35 -47.68
N GLY A 1032 -27.36 4.99 -47.32
CA GLY A 1032 -25.95 4.59 -47.34
C GLY A 1032 -25.21 5.53 -48.31
N GLY A 1033 -24.02 6.05 -48.07
CA GLY A 1033 -23.07 5.97 -46.95
C GLY A 1033 -21.88 6.89 -47.25
N ALA A 1034 -20.74 6.72 -46.56
CA ALA A 1034 -19.42 7.27 -46.89
C ALA A 1034 -19.28 8.79 -47.24
N GLY A 1035 -18.76 9.55 -46.27
CA GLY A 1035 -17.39 10.07 -46.42
C GLY A 1035 -17.17 11.52 -46.90
N CYS A 1036 -16.14 12.13 -46.28
CA CYS A 1036 -15.39 13.32 -46.70
C CYS A 1036 -16.13 14.67 -46.76
N GLY A 1037 -15.58 15.66 -46.04
CA GLY A 1037 -16.07 17.05 -46.03
C GLY A 1037 -15.42 17.84 -44.89
N LEU A 1038 -14.25 18.42 -45.15
CA LEU A 1038 -13.51 19.28 -44.22
C LEU A 1038 -14.05 20.73 -44.21
N LEU A 1039 -13.64 21.47 -43.18
CA LEU A 1039 -13.66 22.94 -42.99
C LEU A 1039 -14.90 23.62 -42.36
N ASP A 1040 -14.54 24.50 -41.42
CA ASP A 1040 -15.14 25.77 -40.98
C ASP A 1040 -16.55 25.83 -40.35
N GLY A 1041 -16.59 26.32 -39.10
CA GLY A 1041 -17.82 26.54 -38.34
C GLY A 1041 -17.59 27.04 -36.91
N PHE A 1042 -16.89 28.17 -36.73
CA PHE A 1042 -16.66 28.79 -35.42
C PHE A 1042 -17.41 30.12 -35.28
N PHE A 1043 -18.30 30.20 -34.29
CA PHE A 1043 -19.22 31.32 -33.97
C PHE A 1043 -20.23 31.70 -35.09
N GLU A 1044 -21.44 32.20 -34.80
CA GLU A 1044 -22.12 32.43 -33.51
C GLU A 1044 -23.65 32.23 -33.69
N LEU A 1045 -24.39 31.90 -32.63
CA LEU A 1045 -25.19 32.92 -31.93
C LEU A 1045 -25.84 32.37 -30.65
N VAL A 1046 -25.55 33.02 -29.53
CA VAL A 1046 -26.18 32.80 -28.21
C VAL A 1046 -27.65 33.25 -28.22
N TRP A 1047 -28.55 32.59 -27.48
CA TRP A 1047 -29.50 33.28 -26.57
C TRP A 1047 -30.28 32.34 -25.62
N ARG A 1048 -30.28 32.69 -24.32
CA ARG A 1048 -31.10 32.24 -23.17
C ARG A 1048 -30.65 31.02 -22.33
N ILE A 1049 -30.25 31.38 -21.10
CA ILE A 1049 -30.18 30.60 -19.84
C ILE A 1049 -29.02 29.60 -19.79
#